data_AF-A0A168N7I5-F1
#
_entry.id   AF-A0A168N7I5-F1
#
_cell.length_a   1.000
_cell.length_b   1.000
_cell.length_c   1.000
_cell.angle_alpha   90.00
_cell.angle_beta   90.00
_cell.angle_gamma   90.00
#
_symmetry.space_group_name_H-M   'P 1'
#
loop_
_entity.id
_entity.type
_entity.pdbx_description
1 polymer ?
#
loop_
_entity_poly.entity_id
_entity_poly.type
_entity_poly.pdbx_seq_one_letter_code
_entity_poly.pdbx_strand_id
1 'polypeptide(L)'
;MRIIVRTICLFFGFILIAVPTIYAEAPAKDNGGKAFDAVFVLDTSFSMSTSDKERISAQVIQLFMDMSEASRTRVGFVAYNDRIVATQPLTSIAVVEKKKALKQKINELRRSGYTDMGLGLLKGAEVLAAGSSTPSSQDQGRLPFLILLSDGETSFGSNSHGRTKQGSDQDVSAAIAKANKNGFPIYTIGLNHDGTVNQTELEQIASQTGGASFMTSSADDLPEIFNQIFASEMRSVLVPIAGITATGALQEIKVTLPNSSMEEANIILLSEHPLKETQMYFNSENTRLFKSDKYSLMKISNPQQGTVVLKFKANQGDWVKINLLGSYNLEAEAKIAQDATIKGQPTAIEAHLATPGATTMLKDDAVYTALKAELVVKEVESNEELRIPMTNTGKGFRTDYVFPKSGGYVWKVMIDGPDFYRESSSSKVSITNLPPQITESLNLNFIKEDGEIKLDLAKYIQDPNKDPMTYSLQGGVEDKLSTALLGSTLTLTPTRTGQTEVSLVATDSEGGTVTALFHFSIQSKYTIHKIIGVAVAVLLIVGIILYFWLRPKPEFAGRLEGYFLNTASGTDIPVKSWPLTSFPGRQITLLQLFRSLDVNESLSESEHIVFEPGKNGILFVKHNTRCAVVRGKTPLLRNKKEALHFNDKLYITFEDGKTEIELRYKAVKPTTTIYTGDNSQHSA
;
A
#
# COMPACT_ATOMS: atom_id res chain seq x y z
N MET A 1 79.23 1.19 -6.37
CA MET A 1 80.61 0.75 -6.06
C MET A 1 81.52 1.92 -6.42
N ARG A 2 81.94 2.84 -5.53
CA ARG A 2 82.69 2.78 -4.25
C ARG A 2 82.31 4.04 -3.43
N ILE A 3 81.77 3.95 -2.20
CA ILE A 3 82.48 3.90 -0.90
C ILE A 3 83.34 5.17 -0.67
N ILE A 4 82.78 6.19 0.02
CA ILE A 4 82.99 6.54 1.46
C ILE A 4 84.40 7.08 1.75
N VAL A 5 84.50 8.35 2.19
CA VAL A 5 85.29 8.86 3.35
C VAL A 5 84.78 10.29 3.63
N ARG A 6 83.85 10.49 4.58
CA ARG A 6 84.10 10.90 5.98
C ARG A 6 85.03 12.14 6.15
N THR A 7 84.42 13.22 6.63
CA THR A 7 85.03 14.23 7.52
C THR A 7 85.74 15.40 6.84
N ILE A 8 84.98 16.45 6.49
CA ILE A 8 85.45 17.83 6.69
C ILE A 8 84.38 18.61 7.46
N CYS A 9 84.74 18.83 8.72
CA CYS A 9 84.54 20.00 9.56
C CYS A 9 83.29 20.88 9.32
N LEU A 10 82.38 20.94 10.30
CA LEU A 10 82.46 21.97 11.36
C LEU A 10 82.36 23.40 10.79
N PHE A 11 81.30 23.75 10.04
CA PHE A 11 80.92 25.15 9.84
C PHE A 11 79.50 25.29 9.27
N PHE A 12 78.47 24.93 10.02
CA PHE A 12 77.14 25.55 9.86
C PHE A 12 76.42 25.50 11.20
N GLY A 13 76.83 26.41 12.07
CA GLY A 13 76.14 26.69 13.31
C GLY A 13 74.78 27.31 13.03
N PHE A 14 73.80 26.85 13.81
CA PHE A 14 72.79 27.69 14.45
C PHE A 14 72.06 28.70 13.54
N ILE A 15 71.07 28.22 12.80
CA ILE A 15 69.84 28.99 12.57
C ILE A 15 68.68 28.17 13.15
N LEU A 16 68.41 28.47 14.42
CA LEU A 16 67.25 28.03 15.17
C LEU A 16 66.06 28.90 14.72
N ILE A 17 65.33 28.49 13.69
CA ILE A 17 64.02 29.07 13.40
C ILE A 17 63.04 28.36 14.33
N ALA A 18 62.77 28.99 15.48
CA ALA A 18 61.62 28.68 16.29
C ALA A 18 60.37 29.07 15.50
N VAL A 19 59.79 28.10 14.78
CA VAL A 19 58.39 28.22 14.34
C VAL A 19 57.56 27.93 15.59
N PRO A 20 56.76 28.87 16.11
CA PRO A 20 55.78 28.52 17.12
C PRO A 20 54.78 27.59 16.42
N THR A 21 54.80 26.31 16.79
CA THR A 21 53.68 25.41 16.54
C THR A 21 52.48 25.96 17.30
N ILE A 22 51.70 26.79 16.61
CA ILE A 22 50.32 27.06 16.99
C ILE A 22 49.63 25.71 16.88
N TYR A 23 49.36 25.08 18.04
CA TYR A 23 48.37 24.02 18.10
C TYR A 23 47.03 24.66 17.74
N ALA A 24 46.66 24.56 16.46
CA ALA A 24 45.27 24.72 16.08
C ALA A 24 44.55 23.49 16.63
N GLU A 25 43.75 23.69 17.67
CA GLU A 25 42.71 22.74 18.06
C GLU A 25 41.90 22.43 16.78
N ALA A 26 41.90 21.17 16.37
CA ALA A 26 41.07 20.75 15.26
C ALA A 26 39.62 21.14 15.57
N PRO A 27 38.88 21.78 14.65
CA PRO A 27 37.48 22.08 14.89
C PRO A 27 36.77 20.76 15.17
N ALA A 28 36.15 20.67 16.35
CA ALA A 28 35.27 19.56 16.68
C ALA A 28 34.26 19.44 15.53
N LYS A 29 34.16 18.24 14.95
CA LYS A 29 33.12 17.93 13.97
C LYS A 29 31.77 18.31 14.60
N ASP A 30 31.07 19.23 13.97
CA ASP A 30 29.78 19.69 14.45
C ASP A 30 28.73 18.60 14.18
N ASN A 31 28.45 17.79 15.21
CA ASN A 31 27.50 16.68 15.18
C ASN A 31 26.05 17.12 15.50
N GLY A 32 25.59 18.25 14.96
CA GLY A 32 24.15 18.61 14.92
C GLY A 32 23.40 18.81 16.25
N GLY A 33 24.09 18.80 17.39
CA GLY A 33 23.49 19.07 18.71
C GLY A 33 23.22 20.57 18.94
N LYS A 34 22.11 20.92 19.58
CA LYS A 34 21.78 22.33 19.90
C LYS A 34 22.80 22.92 20.87
N ALA A 35 23.23 24.16 20.62
CA ALA A 35 24.17 24.89 21.47
C ALA A 35 23.44 25.91 22.35
N PHE A 36 23.97 26.28 23.53
CA PHE A 36 23.21 27.02 24.54
C PHE A 36 23.88 28.32 24.99
N ASP A 37 23.08 29.38 25.13
CA ASP A 37 23.49 30.64 25.73
C ASP A 37 22.64 30.94 26.96
N ALA A 38 23.23 30.78 28.14
CA ALA A 38 22.56 30.98 29.41
C ALA A 38 23.04 32.26 30.08
N VAL A 39 22.12 33.16 30.44
CA VAL A 39 22.41 34.30 31.32
C VAL A 39 21.71 34.13 32.65
N PHE A 40 22.48 34.18 33.73
CA PHE A 40 21.96 34.12 35.10
C PHE A 40 21.83 35.52 35.68
N VAL A 41 20.66 35.86 36.18
CA VAL A 41 20.41 37.12 36.88
C VAL A 41 20.30 36.81 38.36
N LEU A 42 21.25 37.28 39.16
CA LEU A 42 21.36 36.96 40.57
C LEU A 42 21.01 38.17 41.42
N ASP A 43 20.06 37.98 42.31
CA ASP A 43 19.80 38.91 43.39
C ASP A 43 20.91 38.82 44.44
N THR A 44 21.49 39.97 44.78
CA THR A 44 22.53 40.13 45.78
C THR A 44 22.14 41.18 46.83
N SER A 45 20.84 41.44 46.99
CA SER A 45 20.30 42.31 48.04
C SER A 45 20.50 41.74 49.45
N PHE A 46 20.20 42.54 50.48
CA PHE A 46 20.29 42.08 51.87
C PHE A 46 19.27 40.99 52.24
N SER A 47 18.06 40.97 51.66
CA SER A 47 17.07 39.92 51.94
C SER A 47 17.57 38.55 51.55
N MET A 48 18.40 38.46 50.50
CA MET A 48 19.06 37.21 50.11
C MET A 48 19.94 36.61 51.21
N SER A 49 20.33 37.36 52.25
CA SER A 49 21.03 36.80 53.43
C SER A 49 20.17 35.82 54.22
N THR A 50 18.84 35.97 54.19
CA THR A 50 17.85 35.05 54.77
C THR A 50 17.31 34.09 53.72
N SER A 51 16.81 34.61 52.59
CA SER A 51 16.14 33.84 51.53
C SER A 51 17.05 32.80 50.86
N ASP A 52 18.36 33.06 50.81
CA ASP A 52 19.38 32.19 50.23
C ASP A 52 20.57 31.96 51.18
N LYS A 53 20.30 31.62 52.44
CA LYS A 53 21.35 31.48 53.47
C LYS A 53 22.52 30.58 53.05
N GLU A 54 22.23 29.51 52.30
CA GLU A 54 23.22 28.51 51.87
C GLU A 54 23.88 28.79 50.52
N ARG A 55 23.61 29.95 49.89
CA ARG A 55 24.12 30.32 48.56
C ARG A 55 23.72 29.31 47.46
N ILE A 56 22.51 28.78 47.53
CA ILE A 56 21.87 27.93 46.51
C ILE A 56 21.95 28.60 45.14
N SER A 57 21.79 29.93 45.07
CA SER A 57 21.91 30.67 43.81
C SER A 57 23.24 30.44 43.09
N ALA A 58 24.37 30.46 43.81
CA ALA A 58 25.68 30.15 43.26
C ALA A 58 25.80 28.68 42.85
N GLN A 59 25.19 27.77 43.62
CA GLN A 59 25.22 26.35 43.36
C GLN A 59 24.48 25.96 42.08
N VAL A 60 23.36 26.64 41.79
CA VAL A 60 22.64 26.48 40.52
C VAL A 60 23.60 26.73 39.35
N ILE A 61 24.28 27.88 39.34
CA ILE A 61 25.13 28.26 38.20
C ILE A 61 26.32 27.33 38.07
N GLN A 62 26.93 26.92 39.18
CA GLN A 62 28.05 25.98 39.16
C GLN A 62 27.63 24.61 38.64
N LEU A 63 26.52 24.07 39.13
CA LEU A 63 26.00 22.77 38.73
C LEU A 63 25.61 22.79 37.24
N PHE A 64 24.99 23.87 36.76
CA PHE A 64 24.74 24.07 35.34
C PHE A 64 26.02 23.98 34.50
N MET A 65 27.04 24.77 34.84
CA MET A 65 28.32 24.77 34.11
C MET A 65 29.00 23.41 34.13
N ASP A 66 28.82 22.61 35.18
CA ASP A 66 29.44 21.28 35.33
C ASP A 66 28.68 20.18 34.59
N MET A 67 27.35 20.26 34.51
CA MET A 67 26.50 19.32 33.78
C MET A 67 26.54 19.56 32.26
N SER A 68 26.58 20.82 31.82
CA SER A 68 26.54 21.19 30.41
C SER A 68 27.69 20.62 29.57
N GLU A 69 27.42 20.40 28.28
CA GLU A 69 28.45 20.10 27.29
C GLU A 69 29.30 21.35 27.05
N ALA A 70 30.56 21.31 27.48
CA ALA A 70 31.36 22.52 27.60
C ALA A 70 31.65 23.19 26.23
N SER A 71 31.83 22.38 25.18
CA SER A 71 32.03 22.80 23.78
C SER A 71 30.90 23.65 23.22
N ARG A 72 29.66 23.43 23.69
CA ARG A 72 28.46 24.03 23.10
C ARG A 72 27.79 25.09 23.98
N THR A 73 28.25 25.27 25.21
CA THR A 73 27.61 26.20 26.16
C THR A 73 28.42 27.48 26.41
N ARG A 74 27.73 28.62 26.44
CA ARG A 74 28.25 29.90 26.95
C ARG A 74 27.42 30.35 28.14
N VAL A 75 28.09 30.92 29.13
CA VAL A 75 27.47 31.43 30.35
C VAL A 75 27.83 32.88 30.56
N GLY A 76 26.81 33.70 30.82
CA GLY A 76 26.93 35.07 31.33
C GLY A 76 26.18 35.21 32.65
N PHE A 77 26.45 36.29 33.38
CA PHE A 77 25.66 36.61 34.57
C PHE A 77 25.55 38.11 34.82
N VAL A 78 24.48 38.51 35.50
CA VAL A 78 24.25 39.85 36.03
C VAL A 78 23.92 39.70 37.51
N ALA A 79 24.76 40.26 38.36
CA ALA A 79 24.48 40.37 39.79
C ALA A 79 23.91 41.76 40.07
N TYR A 80 22.78 41.84 40.76
CA TYR A 80 22.09 43.09 41.02
C TYR A 80 21.64 43.20 42.49
N ASN A 81 21.41 44.43 42.93
CA ASN A 81 20.70 44.81 44.14
C ASN A 81 19.83 46.02 43.75
N ASP A 82 19.90 47.17 44.42
CA ASP A 82 19.32 48.43 43.95
C ASP A 82 20.12 49.08 42.79
N ARG A 83 21.20 48.42 42.36
CA ARG A 83 22.06 48.74 41.22
C ARG A 83 22.62 47.46 40.59
N ILE A 84 23.30 47.59 39.46
CA ILE A 84 24.08 46.49 38.90
C ILE A 84 25.41 46.38 39.65
N VAL A 85 25.62 45.26 40.36
CA VAL A 85 26.81 44.96 41.16
C VAL A 85 27.93 44.42 40.28
N ALA A 86 27.60 43.47 39.40
CA ALA A 86 28.55 42.88 38.48
C ALA A 86 27.86 42.45 37.19
N THR A 87 28.60 42.44 36.10
CA THR A 87 28.13 41.92 34.82
C THR A 87 29.24 41.15 34.14
N GLN A 88 28.88 39.99 33.61
CA GLN A 88 29.76 39.11 32.87
C GLN A 88 29.08 38.76 31.54
N PRO A 89 29.68 39.11 30.40
CA PRO A 89 29.15 38.74 29.09
C PRO A 89 29.23 37.22 28.87
N LEU A 90 28.47 36.74 27.89
CA LEU A 90 28.46 35.34 27.48
C LEU A 90 29.89 34.84 27.21
N THR A 91 30.30 33.85 27.99
CA THR A 91 31.67 33.32 27.99
C THR A 91 31.61 31.81 27.80
N SER A 92 32.34 31.29 26.81
CA SER A 92 32.43 29.84 26.59
C SER A 92 33.02 29.13 27.80
N ILE A 93 32.34 28.06 28.24
CA ILE A 93 32.78 27.23 29.37
C ILE A 93 33.67 26.06 28.92
N ALA A 94 33.91 25.89 27.61
CA ALA A 94 34.87 24.94 27.05
C ALA A 94 36.30 25.21 27.56
N VAL A 95 36.62 26.50 27.74
CA VAL A 95 37.92 26.94 28.23
C VAL A 95 37.93 26.82 29.76
N VAL A 96 38.67 25.83 30.27
CA VAL A 96 38.75 25.48 31.70
C VAL A 96 39.05 26.70 32.58
N GLU A 97 40.02 27.54 32.19
CA GLU A 97 40.39 28.74 32.96
C GLU A 97 39.26 29.79 32.98
N LYS A 98 38.53 29.97 31.88
CA LYS A 98 37.38 30.89 31.84
C LYS A 98 36.25 30.38 32.73
N LYS A 99 35.96 29.08 32.67
CA LYS A 99 34.97 28.43 33.55
C LYS A 99 35.35 28.58 35.02
N LYS A 100 36.62 28.39 35.38
CA LYS A 100 37.12 28.58 36.75
C LYS A 100 36.99 30.04 37.20
N ALA A 101 37.34 31.00 36.35
CA ALA A 101 37.20 32.42 36.63
C ALA A 101 35.72 32.84 36.83
N LEU A 102 34.79 32.30 36.04
CA LEU A 102 33.35 32.52 36.24
C LEU A 102 32.90 32.04 37.63
N LYS A 103 33.26 30.80 38.00
CA LYS A 103 32.94 30.24 39.33
C LYS A 103 33.47 31.11 40.46
N GLN A 104 34.73 31.56 40.34
CA GLN A 104 35.35 32.42 41.33
C GLN A 104 34.60 33.75 41.49
N LYS A 105 34.28 34.43 40.37
CA LYS A 105 33.54 35.71 40.41
C LYS A 105 32.18 35.58 41.09
N ILE A 106 31.46 34.48 40.84
CA ILE A 106 30.17 34.21 41.48
C ILE A 106 30.33 34.01 42.99
N ASN A 107 31.36 33.29 43.43
CA ASN A 107 31.61 33.03 44.85
C ASN A 107 32.04 34.28 45.64
N GLU A 108 32.68 35.23 44.96
CA GLU A 108 33.13 36.50 45.52
C GLU A 108 32.02 37.54 45.67
N LEU A 109 30.83 37.30 45.08
CA LEU A 109 29.69 38.20 45.19
C LEU A 109 29.29 38.41 46.67
N ARG A 110 29.11 39.68 47.03
CA ARG A 110 28.70 40.09 48.38
C ARG A 110 27.26 40.58 48.34
N ARG A 111 26.52 40.21 49.37
CA ARG A 111 25.14 40.66 49.58
C ARG A 111 25.12 42.05 50.18
N SER A 112 24.43 42.98 49.55
CA SER A 112 24.36 44.37 50.00
C SER A 112 23.20 45.11 49.34
N GLY A 113 22.74 46.19 49.99
CA GLY A 113 21.76 47.11 49.39
C GLY A 113 20.34 46.57 49.38
N TYR A 114 19.49 47.32 48.69
CA TYR A 114 18.07 46.98 48.49
C TYR A 114 17.90 46.21 47.18
N THR A 115 16.67 46.07 46.66
CA THR A 115 16.40 45.16 45.56
C THR A 115 15.65 45.84 44.43
N ASP A 116 16.26 45.91 43.25
CA ASP A 116 15.64 46.40 42.03
C ASP A 116 15.62 45.29 40.98
N MET A 117 14.63 44.42 41.08
CA MET A 117 14.49 43.25 40.20
C MET A 117 14.35 43.65 38.73
N GLY A 118 13.59 44.72 38.44
CA GLY A 118 13.41 45.20 37.08
C GLY A 118 14.72 45.63 36.43
N LEU A 119 15.56 46.38 37.15
CA LEU A 119 16.88 46.78 36.69
C LEU A 119 17.77 45.56 36.37
N GLY A 120 17.84 44.60 37.30
CA GLY A 120 18.63 43.38 37.14
C GLY A 120 18.16 42.54 35.96
N LEU A 121 16.86 42.31 35.87
CA LEU A 121 16.23 41.50 34.83
C LEU A 121 16.40 42.12 33.44
N LEU A 122 16.14 43.42 33.30
CA LEU A 122 16.34 44.14 32.04
C LEU A 122 17.81 44.09 31.61
N LYS A 123 18.74 44.24 32.56
CA LYS A 123 20.17 44.14 32.24
C LYS A 123 20.57 42.73 31.81
N GLY A 124 20.03 41.70 32.45
CA GLY A 124 20.22 40.32 32.03
C GLY A 124 19.74 40.09 30.59
N ALA A 125 18.53 40.56 30.28
CA ALA A 125 17.95 40.47 28.94
C ALA A 125 18.80 41.22 27.90
N GLU A 126 19.41 42.36 28.24
CA GLU A 126 20.37 43.06 27.38
C GLU A 126 21.64 42.26 27.13
N VAL A 127 22.23 41.68 28.17
CA VAL A 127 23.48 40.89 28.04
C VAL A 127 23.25 39.68 27.15
N LEU A 128 22.12 38.99 27.34
CA LEU A 128 21.75 37.84 26.51
C LEU A 128 21.51 38.28 25.06
N ALA A 129 20.68 39.30 24.84
CA ALA A 129 20.40 39.80 23.49
C ALA A 129 21.67 40.28 22.77
N ALA A 130 22.57 41.01 23.45
CA ALA A 130 23.79 41.52 22.86
C ALA A 130 24.75 40.39 22.42
N GLY A 131 24.89 39.34 23.24
CA GLY A 131 25.73 38.20 22.88
C GLY A 131 25.12 37.27 21.83
N SER A 132 23.79 37.24 21.70
CA SER A 132 23.09 36.55 20.61
C SER A 132 23.08 37.33 19.29
N SER A 133 23.40 38.64 19.31
CA SER A 133 23.35 39.55 18.14
C SER A 133 24.64 39.58 17.30
N THR A 134 25.64 38.74 17.60
CA THR A 134 26.91 38.69 16.83
C THR A 134 26.94 37.38 16.06
N PRO A 135 26.44 37.31 14.81
CA PRO A 135 26.41 36.07 14.08
C PRO A 135 27.79 35.83 13.45
N SER A 136 28.65 35.07 14.13
CA SER A 136 29.67 34.32 13.40
C SER A 136 29.00 33.12 12.73
N SER A 137 29.65 32.52 11.73
CA SER A 137 29.18 31.28 11.09
C SER A 137 29.07 30.09 12.08
N GLN A 138 29.61 30.22 13.29
CA GLN A 138 29.47 29.26 14.41
C GLN A 138 28.31 29.56 15.37
N ASP A 139 27.59 30.68 15.19
CA ASP A 139 26.51 31.12 16.10
C ASP A 139 25.09 30.82 15.57
N GLN A 140 24.95 30.25 14.36
CA GLN A 140 23.63 29.84 13.86
C GLN A 140 23.10 28.62 14.63
N GLY A 141 21.92 28.74 15.24
CA GLY A 141 21.24 27.63 15.93
C GLY A 141 21.50 27.51 17.45
N ARG A 142 22.12 28.52 18.08
CA ARG A 142 22.23 28.59 19.55
C ARG A 142 20.88 28.93 20.18
N LEU A 143 20.51 28.24 21.26
CA LEU A 143 19.31 28.47 22.06
C LEU A 143 19.61 29.39 23.25
N PRO A 144 19.15 30.66 23.21
CA PRO A 144 19.27 31.59 24.33
C PRO A 144 18.18 31.35 25.39
N PHE A 145 18.54 31.47 26.67
CA PHE A 145 17.59 31.55 27.77
C PHE A 145 18.17 32.31 28.98
N LEU A 146 17.28 32.85 29.82
CA LEU A 146 17.65 33.60 31.01
C LEU A 146 17.09 32.90 32.26
N ILE A 147 17.88 32.84 33.33
CA ILE A 147 17.43 32.31 34.64
C ILE A 147 17.58 33.41 35.68
N LEU A 148 16.47 33.85 36.26
CA LEU A 148 16.43 34.79 37.38
C LEU A 148 16.41 34.03 38.71
N LEU A 149 17.32 34.37 39.62
CA LEU A 149 17.38 33.85 40.99
C LEU A 149 17.18 34.99 41.97
N SER A 150 16.02 35.03 42.62
CA SER A 150 15.61 36.11 43.52
C SER A 150 14.58 35.61 44.52
N ASP A 151 14.29 36.38 45.56
CA ASP A 151 13.09 36.23 46.39
C ASP A 151 11.88 36.99 45.80
N GLY A 152 12.04 37.68 44.66
CA GLY A 152 10.97 38.34 43.93
C GLY A 152 10.52 39.67 44.53
N GLU A 153 11.14 40.13 45.61
CA GLU A 153 10.77 41.38 46.26
C GLU A 153 11.51 42.55 45.60
N THR A 154 10.81 43.67 45.38
CA THR A 154 11.44 44.91 44.91
C THR A 154 11.33 45.96 46.01
N SER A 155 12.46 46.27 46.63
CA SER A 155 12.53 47.20 47.74
C SER A 155 13.51 48.32 47.45
N PHE A 156 13.23 49.51 48.00
CA PHE A 156 14.11 50.67 47.86
C PHE A 156 14.33 51.31 49.22
N GLY A 157 15.58 51.71 49.47
CA GLY A 157 15.95 52.48 50.65
C GLY A 157 15.57 53.94 50.56
N SER A 158 15.91 54.68 51.61
CA SER A 158 15.71 56.13 51.69
C SER A 158 16.51 56.94 50.65
N ASN A 159 17.51 56.33 49.99
CA ASN A 159 18.27 56.94 48.91
C ASN A 159 18.26 56.05 47.65
N SER A 160 17.13 56.00 46.95
CA SER A 160 16.92 55.17 45.76
C SER A 160 17.45 55.77 44.45
N HIS A 161 18.18 56.89 44.50
CA HIS A 161 18.75 57.59 43.33
C HIS A 161 17.72 57.82 42.19
N GLY A 162 16.46 58.08 42.53
CA GLY A 162 15.38 58.31 41.57
C GLY A 162 14.69 57.06 41.03
N ARG A 163 15.11 55.86 41.48
CA ARG A 163 14.41 54.60 41.21
C ARG A 163 13.16 54.48 42.07
N THR A 164 12.10 53.93 41.49
CA THR A 164 10.79 53.70 42.12
C THR A 164 10.29 52.30 41.76
N LYS A 165 9.36 51.74 42.55
CA LYS A 165 8.74 50.43 42.23
C LYS A 165 8.09 50.44 40.85
N GLN A 166 7.35 51.50 40.51
CA GLN A 166 6.78 51.67 39.17
C GLN A 166 7.84 51.67 38.06
N GLY A 167 9.00 52.30 38.28
CA GLY A 167 10.11 52.26 37.33
C GLY A 167 10.72 50.87 37.17
N SER A 168 10.86 50.12 38.26
CA SER A 168 11.26 48.72 38.23
C SER A 168 10.23 47.87 37.46
N ASP A 169 8.93 48.06 37.70
CA ASP A 169 7.87 47.30 37.02
C ASP A 169 7.84 47.59 35.51
N GLN A 170 8.17 48.82 35.11
CA GLN A 170 8.38 49.19 33.70
C GLN A 170 9.59 48.46 33.11
N ASP A 171 10.69 48.33 33.86
CA ASP A 171 11.87 47.59 33.41
C ASP A 171 11.60 46.08 33.31
N VAL A 172 10.82 45.50 34.22
CA VAL A 172 10.33 44.11 34.11
C VAL A 172 9.54 43.94 32.81
N SER A 173 8.60 44.85 32.55
CA SER A 173 7.79 44.84 31.31
C SER A 173 8.68 44.99 30.06
N ALA A 174 9.70 45.83 30.11
CA ALA A 174 10.68 46.00 29.03
C ALA A 174 11.54 44.76 28.83
N ALA A 175 11.90 44.05 29.90
CA ALA A 175 12.65 42.80 29.83
C ALA A 175 11.82 41.68 29.17
N ILE A 176 10.55 41.54 29.55
CA ILE A 176 9.59 40.60 28.93
C ILE A 176 9.41 40.92 27.44
N ALA A 177 9.20 42.20 27.09
CA ALA A 177 9.08 42.62 25.70
C ALA A 177 10.36 42.30 24.90
N LYS A 178 11.55 42.47 25.51
CA LYS A 178 12.83 42.14 24.90
C LYS A 178 13.00 40.62 24.72
N ALA A 179 12.60 39.82 25.69
CA ALA A 179 12.62 38.36 25.62
C ALA A 179 11.72 37.85 24.48
N ASN A 180 10.48 38.32 24.42
CA ASN A 180 9.53 37.97 23.37
C ASN A 180 10.00 38.43 21.98
N LYS A 181 10.61 39.62 21.88
CA LYS A 181 11.17 40.13 20.61
C LYS A 181 12.35 39.30 20.11
N ASN A 182 13.21 38.83 21.01
CA ASN A 182 14.43 38.09 20.66
C ASN A 182 14.25 36.55 20.73
N GLY A 183 13.06 36.08 21.11
CA GLY A 183 12.69 34.66 21.11
C GLY A 183 13.42 33.82 22.15
N PHE A 184 13.56 34.30 23.40
CA PHE A 184 14.14 33.51 24.49
C PHE A 184 13.22 33.45 25.72
N PRO A 185 13.12 32.29 26.40
CA PRO A 185 12.37 32.17 27.64
C PRO A 185 13.13 32.75 28.83
N ILE A 186 12.38 33.26 29.82
CA ILE A 186 12.88 33.63 31.14
C ILE A 186 12.36 32.59 32.15
N TYR A 187 13.26 31.86 32.77
CA TYR A 187 12.96 31.01 33.92
C TYR A 187 13.20 31.76 35.21
N THR A 188 12.41 31.47 36.23
CA THR A 188 12.55 32.09 37.56
C THR A 188 12.73 31.01 38.61
N ILE A 189 13.68 31.22 39.51
CA ILE A 189 13.94 30.36 40.68
C ILE A 189 13.78 31.23 41.92
N GLY A 190 12.63 31.09 42.58
CA GLY A 190 12.32 31.77 43.84
C GLY A 190 12.98 31.07 45.01
N LEU A 191 13.83 31.78 45.74
CA LEU A 191 14.57 31.24 46.88
C LEU A 191 13.79 31.51 48.16
N ASN A 192 13.12 30.48 48.68
CA ASN A 192 12.05 30.62 49.68
C ASN A 192 12.42 30.06 51.06
N HIS A 193 13.61 30.36 51.58
CA HIS A 193 14.05 29.84 52.88
C HIS A 193 13.26 30.43 54.07
N ASP A 194 12.72 31.64 53.94
CA ASP A 194 12.02 32.35 55.02
C ASP A 194 10.50 32.56 54.76
N GLY A 195 9.97 32.05 53.65
CA GLY A 195 8.55 32.16 53.30
C GLY A 195 8.15 33.51 52.68
N THR A 196 9.09 34.40 52.39
CA THR A 196 8.81 35.79 51.97
C THR A 196 8.77 36.00 50.46
N VAL A 197 8.86 34.94 49.67
CA VAL A 197 8.98 35.04 48.22
C VAL A 197 7.71 35.57 47.56
N ASN A 198 7.87 36.56 46.68
CA ASN A 198 6.80 37.04 45.80
C ASN A 198 6.61 36.09 44.61
N GLN A 199 5.99 34.95 44.89
CA GLN A 199 5.78 33.87 43.92
C GLN A 199 4.99 34.34 42.69
N THR A 200 3.96 35.17 42.88
CA THR A 200 3.10 35.66 41.81
C THR A 200 3.86 36.47 40.76
N GLU A 201 4.76 37.37 41.20
CA GLU A 201 5.55 38.20 40.28
C GLU A 201 6.53 37.33 39.45
N LEU A 202 7.17 36.35 40.08
CA LEU A 202 8.09 35.42 39.41
C LEU A 202 7.37 34.50 38.41
N GLU A 203 6.18 34.01 38.74
CA GLU A 203 5.34 33.21 37.83
C GLU A 203 4.84 34.01 36.63
N GLN A 204 4.48 35.27 36.85
CA GLN A 204 4.04 36.17 35.78
C GLN A 204 5.16 36.41 34.75
N ILE A 205 6.39 36.66 35.20
CA ILE A 205 7.54 36.88 34.31
C ILE A 205 7.80 35.64 33.44
N ALA A 206 7.83 34.46 34.08
CA ALA A 206 8.13 33.22 33.39
C ALA A 206 7.07 32.86 32.35
N SER A 207 5.79 32.87 32.75
CA SER A 207 4.67 32.52 31.88
C SER A 207 4.52 33.44 30.66
N GLN A 208 4.83 34.74 30.78
CA GLN A 208 4.74 35.69 29.67
C GLN A 208 5.86 35.56 28.63
N THR A 209 6.88 34.76 28.89
CA THR A 209 8.03 34.53 27.99
C THR A 209 8.18 33.09 27.53
N GLY A 210 7.27 32.20 27.93
CA GLY A 210 7.34 30.77 27.64
C GLY A 210 8.31 29.99 28.55
N GLY A 211 8.80 30.61 29.63
CA GLY A 211 9.57 29.95 30.68
C GLY A 211 8.68 29.39 31.80
N ALA A 212 9.32 28.78 32.78
CA ALA A 212 8.69 28.22 33.98
C ALA A 212 9.28 28.82 35.26
N SER A 213 8.46 28.87 36.31
CA SER A 213 8.82 29.36 37.64
C SER A 213 8.94 28.19 38.61
N PHE A 214 10.00 28.20 39.42
CA PHE A 214 10.30 27.16 40.39
C PHE A 214 10.57 27.78 41.76
N MET A 215 10.07 27.16 42.82
CA MET A 215 10.34 27.59 44.18
C MET A 215 11.24 26.55 44.85
N THR A 216 12.28 27.01 45.54
CA THR A 216 13.15 26.12 46.30
C THR A 216 13.70 26.78 47.56
N SER A 217 13.84 25.98 48.60
CA SER A 217 14.48 26.37 49.85
C SER A 217 15.77 25.56 50.12
N SER A 218 16.13 24.64 49.21
CA SER A 218 17.25 23.71 49.38
C SER A 218 17.95 23.36 48.07
N ALA A 219 19.27 23.11 48.14
CA ALA A 219 20.02 22.58 47.01
C ALA A 219 19.53 21.19 46.53
N ASP A 220 18.75 20.51 47.36
CA ASP A 220 18.17 19.19 47.10
C ASP A 220 17.13 19.15 45.96
N ASP A 221 16.55 20.30 45.60
CA ASP A 221 15.54 20.41 44.54
C ASP A 221 16.17 20.74 43.18
N LEU A 222 17.45 21.11 43.18
CA LEU A 222 18.17 21.54 41.96
C LEU A 222 18.09 20.56 40.80
N PRO A 223 18.22 19.22 40.98
CA PRO A 223 18.16 18.30 39.85
C PRO A 223 16.79 18.32 39.19
N GLU A 224 15.71 18.43 39.97
CA GLU A 224 14.35 18.50 39.43
C GLU A 224 14.12 19.81 38.68
N ILE A 225 14.54 20.94 39.26
CA ILE A 225 14.51 22.25 38.60
C ILE A 225 15.29 22.19 37.29
N PHE A 226 16.48 21.60 37.30
CA PHE A 226 17.27 21.42 36.10
C PHE A 226 16.66 20.45 35.10
N ASN A 227 16.03 19.37 35.55
CA ASN A 227 15.28 18.51 34.67
C ASN A 227 14.14 19.29 34.01
N GLN A 228 13.45 20.17 34.73
CA GLN A 228 12.34 20.94 34.14
C GLN A 228 12.82 22.07 33.22
N ILE A 229 13.94 22.72 33.54
CA ILE A 229 14.56 23.75 32.67
C ILE A 229 15.25 23.12 31.45
N PHE A 230 15.88 21.95 31.60
CA PHE A 230 16.74 21.35 30.58
C PHE A 230 16.17 20.11 29.90
N ALA A 231 15.13 19.44 30.42
CA ALA A 231 14.52 18.34 29.67
C ALA A 231 13.79 18.85 28.42
N SER A 232 13.23 20.08 28.46
CA SER A 232 12.62 20.71 27.28
C SER A 232 13.68 21.14 26.25
N GLU A 233 14.87 21.59 26.70
CA GLU A 233 15.86 22.24 25.83
C GLU A 233 17.09 21.37 25.48
N MET A 234 17.61 20.59 26.42
CA MET A 234 18.84 19.78 26.31
C MET A 234 18.62 18.31 25.94
N ARG A 235 17.35 17.88 25.79
CA ARG A 235 17.00 16.51 25.39
C ARG A 235 17.54 15.42 26.34
N SER A 236 17.70 15.74 27.62
CA SER A 236 18.19 14.84 28.68
C SER A 236 17.08 14.50 29.66
N VAL A 237 17.09 13.29 30.23
CA VAL A 237 16.11 12.86 31.25
C VAL A 237 16.82 12.55 32.55
N LEU A 238 16.39 13.19 33.64
CA LEU A 238 16.88 12.91 34.99
C LEU A 238 16.20 11.65 35.56
N VAL A 239 17.01 10.69 35.96
CA VAL A 239 16.57 9.44 36.59
C VAL A 239 17.03 9.42 38.06
N PRO A 240 16.11 9.45 39.05
CA PRO A 240 16.47 9.26 40.43
C PRO A 240 16.88 7.80 40.67
N ILE A 241 18.07 7.59 41.23
CA ILE A 241 18.63 6.24 41.45
C ILE A 241 18.41 5.80 42.90
N ALA A 242 18.75 6.65 43.87
CA ALA A 242 18.64 6.33 45.29
C ALA A 242 18.65 7.59 46.17
N GLY A 243 18.04 7.48 47.35
CA GLY A 243 18.20 8.42 48.46
C GLY A 243 18.69 7.65 49.68
N ILE A 244 19.84 8.03 50.23
CA ILE A 244 20.54 7.26 51.27
C ILE A 244 20.87 8.17 52.45
N THR A 245 20.48 7.75 53.66
CA THR A 245 21.02 8.37 54.88
C THR A 245 22.43 7.88 55.12
N ALA A 246 23.38 8.80 55.22
CA ALA A 246 24.77 8.48 55.37
C ALA A 246 25.08 7.99 56.79
N THR A 247 25.91 6.95 56.87
CA THR A 247 26.31 6.30 58.14
C THR A 247 27.58 6.90 58.73
N GLY A 248 28.27 7.76 57.99
CA GLY A 248 29.62 8.22 58.30
C GLY A 248 30.74 7.25 57.88
N ALA A 249 30.41 6.02 57.51
CA ALA A 249 31.31 5.04 56.90
C ALA A 249 31.28 5.13 55.36
N LEU A 250 32.17 4.37 54.71
CA LEU A 250 32.17 4.23 53.26
C LEU A 250 30.94 3.41 52.83
N GLN A 251 30.12 3.96 51.93
CA GLN A 251 28.92 3.33 51.39
C GLN A 251 29.07 3.11 49.89
N GLU A 252 28.51 2.01 49.40
CA GLU A 252 28.56 1.62 47.99
C GLU A 252 27.15 1.68 47.38
N ILE A 253 27.07 2.23 46.17
CA ILE A 253 25.85 2.22 45.35
C ILE A 253 26.19 1.79 43.92
N LYS A 254 25.27 1.05 43.31
CA LYS A 254 25.38 0.56 41.94
C LYS A 254 24.43 1.36 41.05
N VAL A 255 24.97 1.99 40.02
CA VAL A 255 24.20 2.74 39.01
C VAL A 255 24.30 2.00 37.70
N THR A 256 23.16 1.61 37.13
CA THR A 256 23.11 0.91 35.84
C THR A 256 23.04 1.91 34.70
N LEU A 257 23.93 1.79 33.73
CA LEU A 257 23.90 2.50 32.46
C LEU A 257 23.27 1.56 31.41
N PRO A 258 22.07 1.89 30.90
CA PRO A 258 21.23 0.94 30.18
C PRO A 258 21.73 0.60 28.77
N ASN A 259 22.50 1.47 28.13
CA ASN A 259 22.99 1.31 26.74
C ASN A 259 24.29 2.11 26.54
N SER A 260 24.87 2.03 25.33
CA SER A 260 26.13 2.70 24.98
C SER A 260 25.93 3.90 24.03
N SER A 261 24.68 4.33 23.83
CA SER A 261 24.32 5.44 22.94
C SER A 261 24.20 6.78 23.67
N MET A 262 24.36 6.79 24.99
CA MET A 262 24.52 8.01 25.75
C MET A 262 25.81 8.73 25.29
N GLU A 263 25.70 9.99 24.94
CA GLU A 263 26.86 10.84 24.65
C GLU A 263 27.55 11.23 25.96
N GLU A 264 26.77 11.53 27.00
CA GLU A 264 27.27 11.84 28.33
C GLU A 264 26.34 11.27 29.41
N ALA A 265 26.93 10.69 30.45
CA ALA A 265 26.25 10.33 31.69
C ALA A 265 26.77 11.19 32.85
N ASN A 266 25.88 11.95 33.46
CA ASN A 266 26.14 12.79 34.62
C ASN A 266 25.52 12.14 35.86
N ILE A 267 26.35 11.55 36.72
CA ILE A 267 25.91 11.00 38.00
C ILE A 267 26.10 12.05 39.10
N ILE A 268 24.99 12.54 39.64
CA ILE A 268 24.94 13.65 40.58
C ILE A 268 24.65 13.08 41.97
N LEU A 269 25.55 13.30 42.92
CA LEU A 269 25.35 13.04 44.34
C LEU A 269 25.12 14.38 45.03
N LEU A 270 23.90 14.63 45.47
CA LEU A 270 23.56 15.79 46.29
C LEU A 270 23.61 15.45 47.76
N SER A 271 24.10 16.37 48.57
CA SER A 271 24.09 16.25 50.01
C SER A 271 24.08 17.62 50.68
N GLU A 272 23.50 17.70 51.87
CA GLU A 272 23.48 18.92 52.69
C GLU A 272 24.90 19.45 52.99
N HIS A 273 25.86 18.54 53.12
CA HIS A 273 27.26 18.83 53.41
C HIS A 273 28.21 18.22 52.36
N PRO A 274 29.43 18.76 52.19
CA PRO A 274 30.39 18.22 51.25
C PRO A 274 30.74 16.76 51.58
N LEU A 275 30.71 15.90 50.56
CA LEU A 275 31.16 14.51 50.70
C LEU A 275 32.65 14.47 51.05
N LYS A 276 33.00 13.71 52.10
CA LYS A 276 34.39 13.51 52.55
C LYS A 276 35.21 12.76 51.51
N GLU A 277 34.59 11.77 50.89
CA GLU A 277 35.23 10.92 49.90
C GLU A 277 34.22 10.50 48.84
N THR A 278 34.65 10.50 47.58
CA THR A 278 33.88 10.03 46.43
C THR A 278 34.84 9.35 45.47
N GLN A 279 34.64 8.06 45.23
CA GLN A 279 35.41 7.24 44.31
C GLN A 279 34.46 6.49 43.35
N MET A 280 34.88 6.32 42.10
CA MET A 280 34.16 5.51 41.12
C MET A 280 35.04 4.36 40.67
N TYR A 281 34.39 3.21 40.51
CA TYR A 281 34.96 2.03 39.87
C TYR A 281 34.14 1.75 38.62
N PHE A 282 34.62 2.26 37.49
CA PHE A 282 34.02 2.02 36.18
C PHE A 282 35.10 2.12 35.09
N ASN A 283 35.07 1.20 34.13
CA ASN A 283 36.04 1.16 33.04
C ASN A 283 35.56 2.06 31.90
N SER A 284 35.87 3.35 31.96
CA SER A 284 35.57 4.31 30.89
C SER A 284 36.74 5.23 30.60
N GLU A 285 36.99 5.46 29.32
CA GLU A 285 37.94 6.47 28.86
C GLU A 285 37.24 7.84 28.93
N ASN A 286 37.79 8.79 29.71
CA ASN A 286 37.29 10.17 29.89
C ASN A 286 36.19 10.37 30.96
N THR A 287 36.51 10.07 32.21
CA THR A 287 35.72 10.49 33.38
C THR A 287 36.22 11.82 33.97
N ARG A 288 35.32 12.69 34.40
CA ARG A 288 35.63 13.93 35.14
C ARG A 288 34.81 14.01 36.43
N LEU A 289 35.47 14.39 37.52
CA LEU A 289 34.82 14.60 38.82
C LEU A 289 34.80 16.08 39.14
N PHE A 290 33.60 16.61 39.38
CA PHE A 290 33.36 17.96 39.87
C PHE A 290 32.85 17.88 41.30
N LYS A 291 33.32 18.79 42.15
CA LYS A 291 32.92 18.87 43.56
C LYS A 291 32.52 20.29 43.89
N SER A 292 31.49 20.40 44.70
CA SER A 292 31.03 21.61 45.37
C SER A 292 30.62 21.28 46.81
N ASP A 293 30.24 22.29 47.58
CA ASP A 293 29.80 22.13 48.96
C ASP A 293 28.48 21.36 49.08
N LYS A 294 27.67 21.33 48.01
CA LYS A 294 26.33 20.69 47.98
C LYS A 294 26.22 19.49 47.05
N TYR A 295 27.23 19.25 46.21
CA TYR A 295 27.19 18.13 45.28
C TYR A 295 28.57 17.58 44.90
N SER A 296 28.57 16.31 44.51
CA SER A 296 29.63 15.70 43.71
C SER A 296 29.01 15.23 42.39
N LEU A 297 29.52 15.73 41.27
CA LEU A 297 29.07 15.35 39.94
C LEU A 297 30.17 14.52 39.28
N MET A 298 29.83 13.32 38.84
CA MET A 298 30.69 12.54 37.98
C MET A 298 30.17 12.51 36.56
N LYS A 299 31.00 13.01 35.64
CA LYS A 299 30.69 13.10 34.23
C LYS A 299 31.48 12.05 33.47
N ILE A 300 30.78 11.18 32.75
CA ILE A 300 31.35 10.11 31.92
C ILE A 300 30.99 10.43 30.48
N SER A 301 31.99 10.66 29.63
CA SER A 301 31.78 10.83 28.19
C SER A 301 31.71 9.47 27.50
N ASN A 302 30.78 9.28 26.57
CA ASN A 302 30.54 8.05 25.80
C ASN A 302 30.59 6.76 26.66
N PRO A 303 29.81 6.68 27.76
CA PRO A 303 29.82 5.52 28.63
C PRO A 303 29.43 4.25 27.87
N GLN A 304 30.06 3.14 28.23
CA GLN A 304 29.61 1.82 27.78
C GLN A 304 28.44 1.33 28.64
N GLN A 305 27.60 0.47 28.07
CA GLN A 305 26.57 -0.25 28.83
C GLN A 305 27.22 -1.04 29.99
N GLY A 306 26.64 -0.95 31.18
CA GLY A 306 27.15 -1.68 32.34
C GLY A 306 26.73 -1.11 33.68
N THR A 307 27.41 -1.53 34.74
CA THR A 307 27.14 -1.06 36.11
C THR A 307 28.33 -0.26 36.62
N VAL A 308 28.07 0.99 36.98
CA VAL A 308 29.00 1.87 37.69
C VAL A 308 28.88 1.58 39.18
N VAL A 309 30.01 1.28 39.84
CA VAL A 309 30.06 1.17 41.30
C VAL A 309 30.61 2.47 41.87
N LEU A 310 29.79 3.17 42.63
CA LEU A 310 30.15 4.41 43.31
C LEU A 310 30.36 4.13 44.79
N LYS A 311 31.49 4.58 45.32
CA LYS A 311 31.78 4.55 46.75
C LYS A 311 31.89 5.98 47.27
N PHE A 312 31.13 6.29 48.31
CA PHE A 312 31.14 7.62 48.90
C PHE A 312 31.13 7.57 50.43
N LYS A 313 31.58 8.66 51.05
CA LYS A 313 31.55 8.87 52.49
C LYS A 313 31.05 10.28 52.78
N ALA A 314 29.92 10.41 53.47
CA ALA A 314 29.37 11.69 53.93
C ALA A 314 29.43 11.82 55.46
N ASN A 315 28.88 12.88 56.04
CA ASN A 315 28.70 12.93 57.48
C ASN A 315 27.57 11.99 57.90
N GLN A 316 27.66 11.48 59.12
CA GLN A 316 26.60 10.64 59.66
C GLN A 316 25.31 11.47 59.77
N GLY A 317 24.21 10.93 59.24
CA GLY A 317 22.91 11.59 59.21
C GLY A 317 22.65 12.41 57.94
N ASP A 318 23.67 12.72 57.13
CA ASP A 318 23.45 13.45 55.87
C ASP A 318 22.55 12.65 54.94
N TRP A 319 21.56 13.31 54.33
CA TRP A 319 20.80 12.73 53.24
C TRP A 319 21.58 12.88 51.94
N VAL A 320 21.80 11.78 51.22
CA VAL A 320 22.51 11.76 49.93
C VAL A 320 21.56 11.31 48.83
N LYS A 321 21.17 12.23 47.94
CA LYS A 321 20.35 11.92 46.76
C LYS A 321 21.27 11.65 45.57
N ILE A 322 21.01 10.56 44.85
CA ILE A 322 21.82 10.11 43.72
C ILE A 322 20.93 10.09 42.48
N ASN A 323 21.31 10.86 41.47
CA ASN A 323 20.58 10.97 40.21
C ASN A 323 21.51 10.68 39.03
N LEU A 324 20.97 10.09 37.98
CA LEU A 324 21.62 9.92 36.68
C LEU A 324 20.94 10.85 35.68
N LEU A 325 21.69 11.75 35.06
CA LEU A 325 21.24 12.52 33.91
C LEU A 325 21.97 12.01 32.66
N GLY A 326 21.23 11.31 31.80
CA GLY A 326 21.73 10.83 30.51
C GLY A 326 21.42 11.83 29.39
N SER A 327 22.42 12.14 28.57
CA SER A 327 22.27 12.96 27.36
C SER A 327 22.45 12.09 26.12
N TYR A 328 21.51 12.20 25.17
CA TYR A 328 21.51 11.42 23.93
C TYR A 328 21.50 12.34 22.72
N ASN A 329 22.45 12.16 21.80
CA ASN A 329 22.44 12.81 20.50
C ASN A 329 21.69 11.98 19.45
N LEU A 330 20.40 11.73 19.71
CA LEU A 330 19.51 10.90 18.88
C LEU A 330 18.25 11.68 18.48
N GLU A 331 17.73 11.40 17.30
CA GLU A 331 16.46 11.90 16.75
C GLU A 331 15.56 10.74 16.37
N ALA A 332 14.24 10.96 16.47
CA ALA A 332 13.25 10.01 15.99
C ALA A 332 12.96 10.29 14.52
N GLU A 333 13.29 9.35 13.66
CA GLU A 333 12.92 9.38 12.25
C GLU A 333 11.74 8.46 12.03
N ALA A 334 10.73 8.95 11.31
CA ALA A 334 9.55 8.17 10.99
C ALA A 334 9.22 8.30 9.51
N LYS A 335 8.75 7.21 8.91
CA LYS A 335 8.32 7.14 7.51
C LYS A 335 7.08 6.28 7.35
N ILE A 336 6.33 6.57 6.30
CA ILE A 336 5.34 5.63 5.75
C ILE A 336 6.12 4.69 4.81
N ALA A 337 5.96 3.38 4.99
CA ALA A 337 6.76 2.38 4.27
C ALA A 337 6.34 2.17 2.81
N GLN A 338 5.21 2.75 2.40
CA GLN A 338 4.55 2.56 1.11
C GLN A 338 4.37 3.90 0.37
N ASP A 339 4.43 3.88 -0.96
CA ASP A 339 4.37 5.10 -1.79
C ASP A 339 2.99 5.75 -1.84
N ALA A 340 1.93 4.95 -1.73
CA ALA A 340 0.55 5.40 -1.79
C ALA A 340 -0.23 5.01 -0.53
N THR A 341 -0.98 5.96 0.00
CA THR A 341 -1.83 5.79 1.18
C THR A 341 -3.29 5.96 0.80
N ILE A 342 -4.01 4.85 0.86
CA ILE A 342 -5.39 4.73 0.40
C ILE A 342 -6.29 4.56 1.63
N LYS A 343 -7.45 5.22 1.63
CA LYS A 343 -8.45 5.09 2.70
C LYS A 343 -8.83 3.62 2.93
N GLY A 344 -9.08 3.22 4.17
CA GLY A 344 -9.57 1.86 4.49
C GLY A 344 -8.53 0.75 4.34
N GLN A 345 -7.34 1.05 3.83
CA GLN A 345 -6.23 0.10 3.75
C GLN A 345 -5.20 0.33 4.87
N PRO A 346 -4.60 -0.75 5.41
CA PRO A 346 -3.51 -0.62 6.37
C PRO A 346 -2.33 0.14 5.78
N THR A 347 -1.92 1.20 6.47
CA THR A 347 -0.71 1.98 6.14
C THR A 347 0.37 1.71 7.16
N ALA A 348 1.46 1.11 6.69
CA ALA A 348 2.61 0.79 7.52
C ALA A 348 3.41 2.04 7.86
N ILE A 349 3.50 2.36 9.15
CA ILE A 349 4.31 3.46 9.68
C ILE A 349 5.45 2.88 10.50
N GLU A 350 6.66 3.26 10.14
CA GLU A 350 7.89 2.81 10.76
C GLU A 350 8.62 3.99 11.38
N ALA A 351 9.16 3.80 12.57
CA ALA A 351 9.99 4.78 13.25
C ALA A 351 11.25 4.14 13.82
N HIS A 352 12.32 4.92 13.88
CA HIS A 352 13.59 4.49 14.45
C HIS A 352 14.39 5.68 14.98
N LEU A 353 15.43 5.38 15.76
CA LEU A 353 16.37 6.38 16.24
C LEU A 353 17.57 6.46 15.29
N ALA A 354 18.04 7.68 15.05
CA ALA A 354 19.24 7.97 14.30
C ALA A 354 19.98 9.15 14.94
N THR A 355 21.30 9.26 14.73
CA THR A 355 22.04 10.47 15.10
C THR A 355 21.71 11.59 14.10
N PRO A 356 21.65 12.86 14.52
CA PRO A 356 21.35 13.97 13.59
C PRO A 356 22.23 13.95 12.35
N GLY A 357 21.60 14.02 11.18
CA GLY A 357 22.29 14.03 9.88
C GLY A 357 22.85 12.67 9.42
N ALA A 358 22.68 11.59 10.20
CA ALA A 358 22.98 10.24 9.71
C ALA A 358 21.81 9.68 8.90
N THR A 359 22.12 9.01 7.81
CA THR A 359 21.14 8.31 6.96
C THR A 359 20.92 6.85 7.37
N THR A 360 21.52 6.43 8.47
CA THR A 360 21.50 5.04 8.95
C THR A 360 20.92 4.95 10.34
N MET A 361 20.08 3.94 10.54
CA MET A 361 19.52 3.56 11.84
C MET A 361 20.62 3.35 12.90
N LEU A 362 20.29 3.73 14.14
CA LEU A 362 21.09 3.46 15.32
C LEU A 362 21.37 1.95 15.46
N LYS A 363 22.64 1.59 15.69
CA LYS A 363 23.09 0.19 15.80
C LYS A 363 22.95 -0.42 17.20
N ASP A 364 22.79 0.43 18.21
CA ASP A 364 22.69 0.00 19.60
C ASP A 364 21.25 -0.42 19.92
N ASP A 365 20.96 -1.69 19.69
CA ASP A 365 19.64 -2.28 19.91
C ASP A 365 19.20 -2.15 21.40
N ALA A 366 20.15 -2.04 22.35
CA ALA A 366 19.83 -1.97 23.78
C ALA A 366 19.01 -0.73 24.13
N VAL A 367 19.19 0.38 23.41
CA VAL A 367 18.41 1.62 23.57
C VAL A 367 16.93 1.35 23.46
N TYR A 368 16.49 0.50 22.52
CA TYR A 368 15.07 0.26 22.27
C TYR A 368 14.39 -0.58 23.35
N THR A 369 15.12 -1.29 24.21
CA THR A 369 14.56 -2.32 25.11
C THR A 369 13.52 -1.76 26.08
N ALA A 370 13.75 -0.56 26.61
CA ALA A 370 12.86 0.09 27.58
C ALA A 370 11.89 1.10 26.95
N LEU A 371 11.97 1.29 25.63
CA LEU A 371 11.22 2.33 24.94
C LEU A 371 9.87 1.83 24.42
N LYS A 372 8.90 2.73 24.44
CA LYS A 372 7.58 2.60 23.83
C LYS A 372 7.43 3.72 22.80
N ALA A 373 6.57 3.50 21.82
CA ALA A 373 6.25 4.56 20.87
C ALA A 373 4.76 4.64 20.62
N GLU A 374 4.29 5.84 20.35
CA GLU A 374 2.93 6.16 19.95
C GLU A 374 2.97 6.93 18.63
N LEU A 375 2.16 6.50 17.68
CA LEU A 375 1.83 7.27 16.51
C LEU A 375 0.74 8.27 16.89
N VAL A 376 0.99 9.55 16.64
CA VAL A 376 0.00 10.62 16.77
C VAL A 376 -0.48 10.98 15.38
N VAL A 377 -1.78 10.83 15.11
CA VAL A 377 -2.42 11.21 13.85
C VAL A 377 -3.47 12.27 14.13
N LYS A 378 -3.45 13.35 13.35
CA LYS A 378 -4.38 14.46 13.46
C LYS A 378 -5.04 14.72 12.11
N GLU A 379 -6.36 14.62 12.05
CA GLU A 379 -7.14 14.98 10.87
C GLU A 379 -7.21 16.51 10.75
N VAL A 380 -6.91 17.05 9.57
CA VAL A 380 -6.78 18.51 9.37
C VAL A 380 -8.12 19.23 9.50
N GLU A 381 -9.22 18.61 9.04
CA GLU A 381 -10.55 19.24 9.02
C GLU A 381 -11.24 19.19 10.38
N SER A 382 -11.29 18.02 11.02
CA SER A 382 -11.95 17.85 12.32
C SER A 382 -11.09 18.33 13.49
N ASN A 383 -9.78 18.49 13.27
CA ASN A 383 -8.78 18.80 14.29
C ASN A 383 -8.72 17.73 15.41
N GLU A 384 -9.27 16.53 15.17
CA GLU A 384 -9.24 15.38 16.08
C GLU A 384 -7.85 14.73 16.08
N GLU A 385 -7.30 14.51 17.27
CA GLU A 385 -6.00 13.85 17.48
C GLU A 385 -6.22 12.46 18.07
N LEU A 386 -5.59 11.45 17.45
CA LEU A 386 -5.60 10.07 17.89
C LEU A 386 -4.17 9.62 18.19
N ARG A 387 -4.02 8.84 19.26
CA ARG A 387 -2.75 8.22 19.68
C ARG A 387 -2.86 6.72 19.59
N ILE A 388 -1.95 6.12 18.83
CA ILE A 388 -1.96 4.68 18.52
C ILE A 388 -0.65 4.08 19.01
N PRO A 389 -0.67 3.09 19.92
CA PRO A 389 0.54 2.44 20.38
C PRO A 389 1.21 1.68 19.23
N MET A 390 2.53 1.83 19.11
CA MET A 390 3.35 1.11 18.13
C MET A 390 4.00 -0.12 18.73
N THR A 391 4.24 -1.14 17.90
CA THR A 391 4.96 -2.35 18.29
C THR A 391 6.46 -2.10 18.23
N ASN A 392 7.17 -2.41 19.31
CA ASN A 392 8.63 -2.38 19.36
C ASN A 392 9.22 -3.62 18.65
N THR A 393 10.07 -3.40 17.64
CA THR A 393 10.70 -4.46 16.83
C THR A 393 12.09 -4.85 17.33
N GLY A 394 12.56 -4.24 18.43
CA GLY A 394 13.92 -4.36 18.97
C GLY A 394 14.93 -3.42 18.31
N LYS A 395 14.62 -2.92 17.11
CA LYS A 395 15.46 -1.96 16.37
C LYS A 395 14.73 -0.66 16.05
N GLY A 396 13.44 -0.59 16.33
CA GLY A 396 12.58 0.53 16.00
C GLY A 396 11.14 0.19 16.37
N PHE A 397 10.22 0.91 15.76
CA PHE A 397 8.79 0.80 16.03
C PHE A 397 8.02 0.68 14.74
N ARG A 398 6.95 -0.12 14.77
CA ARG A 398 6.05 -0.27 13.63
C ARG A 398 4.60 -0.34 14.09
N THR A 399 3.73 0.31 13.35
CA THR A 399 2.28 0.11 13.44
C THR A 399 1.67 0.17 12.05
N ASP A 400 0.59 -0.58 11.84
CA ASP A 400 -0.25 -0.41 10.67
C ASP A 400 -1.48 0.43 11.10
N TYR A 401 -1.72 1.55 10.42
CA TYR A 401 -2.84 2.45 10.71
C TYR A 401 -3.79 2.50 9.51
N VAL A 402 -5.09 2.35 9.78
CA VAL A 402 -6.14 2.45 8.75
C VAL A 402 -6.78 3.83 8.85
N PHE A 403 -6.61 4.65 7.82
CA PHE A 403 -7.23 5.97 7.77
C PHE A 403 -8.74 5.84 7.51
N PRO A 404 -9.59 6.41 8.38
CA PRO A 404 -11.04 6.22 8.31
C PRO A 404 -11.72 7.07 7.21
N LYS A 405 -11.11 8.17 6.78
CA LYS A 405 -11.65 9.10 5.78
C LYS A 405 -10.56 9.51 4.80
N SER A 406 -10.96 9.94 3.60
CA SER A 406 -10.04 10.66 2.71
C SER A 406 -9.80 12.09 3.20
N GLY A 407 -8.71 12.70 2.75
CA GLY A 407 -8.35 14.07 3.11
C GLY A 407 -6.95 14.21 3.71
N GLY A 408 -6.68 15.39 4.25
CA GLY A 408 -5.38 15.75 4.81
C GLY A 408 -5.21 15.30 6.26
N TYR A 409 -4.07 14.67 6.55
CA TYR A 409 -3.66 14.31 7.90
C TYR A 409 -2.27 14.85 8.20
N VAL A 410 -2.05 15.22 9.46
CA VAL A 410 -0.74 15.50 10.03
C VAL A 410 -0.42 14.36 10.99
N TRP A 411 0.78 13.81 10.94
CA TRP A 411 1.18 12.74 11.84
C TRP A 411 2.63 12.90 12.32
N LYS A 412 2.92 12.33 13.49
CA LYS A 412 4.25 12.25 14.09
C LYS A 412 4.34 11.02 14.99
N VAL A 413 5.55 10.61 15.35
CA VAL A 413 5.78 9.53 16.30
C VAL A 413 6.43 10.09 17.56
N MET A 414 5.88 9.72 18.71
CA MET A 414 6.43 9.99 20.04
C MET A 414 7.08 8.70 20.55
N ILE A 415 8.35 8.75 20.93
CA ILE A 415 9.10 7.65 21.53
C ILE A 415 9.42 8.03 22.97
N ASP A 416 8.97 7.23 23.91
CA ASP A 416 9.02 7.50 25.36
C ASP A 416 9.59 6.32 26.13
N GLY A 417 10.26 6.60 27.24
CA GLY A 417 10.90 5.61 28.10
C GLY A 417 11.40 6.22 29.42
N PRO A 418 11.87 5.39 30.36
CA PRO A 418 12.23 5.83 31.72
C PRO A 418 13.29 6.94 31.76
N ASP A 419 14.22 6.92 30.81
CA ASP A 419 15.37 7.82 30.72
C ASP A 419 15.50 8.47 29.32
N PHE A 420 14.43 8.44 28.52
CA PHE A 420 14.49 8.85 27.12
C PHE A 420 13.15 9.34 26.58
N TYR A 421 13.17 10.45 25.84
CA TYR A 421 12.00 10.98 25.16
C TYR A 421 12.37 11.65 23.84
N ARG A 422 11.75 11.28 22.71
CA ARG A 422 11.95 11.94 21.41
C ARG A 422 10.65 11.97 20.60
N GLU A 423 10.46 13.05 19.86
CA GLU A 423 9.40 13.16 18.86
C GLU A 423 10.01 13.24 17.46
N SER A 424 9.33 12.64 16.48
CA SER A 424 9.68 12.79 15.07
C SER A 424 9.19 14.12 14.52
N SER A 425 9.76 14.53 13.38
CA SER A 425 9.21 15.65 12.60
C SER A 425 7.76 15.36 12.18
N SER A 426 6.90 16.38 12.27
CA SER A 426 5.52 16.29 11.80
C SER A 426 5.48 16.18 10.28
N SER A 427 4.82 15.16 9.77
CA SER A 427 4.66 14.89 8.34
C SER A 427 3.20 15.07 7.92
N LYS A 428 2.99 15.51 6.68
CA LYS A 428 1.66 15.62 6.08
C LYS A 428 1.44 14.48 5.11
N VAL A 429 0.25 13.88 5.14
CA VAL A 429 -0.17 12.86 4.19
C VAL A 429 -1.57 13.17 3.70
N SER A 430 -1.82 13.01 2.41
CA SER A 430 -3.15 13.13 1.83
C SER A 430 -3.65 11.73 1.51
N ILE A 431 -4.75 11.34 2.13
CA ILE A 431 -5.39 10.05 1.93
C ILE A 431 -6.37 10.18 0.78
N THR A 432 -6.27 9.30 -0.21
CA THR A 432 -7.16 9.29 -1.37
C THR A 432 -8.25 8.24 -1.22
N ASN A 433 -9.43 8.58 -1.71
CA ASN A 433 -10.50 7.64 -1.98
C ASN A 433 -10.36 7.10 -3.42
N LEU A 434 -10.58 5.80 -3.62
CA LEU A 434 -10.60 5.18 -4.95
C LEU A 434 -12.06 4.84 -5.30
N PRO A 435 -12.53 5.15 -6.53
CA PRO A 435 -13.88 4.80 -6.90
C PRO A 435 -14.06 3.27 -6.97
N PRO A 436 -15.30 2.77 -6.87
CA PRO A 436 -15.58 1.35 -7.03
C PRO A 436 -15.11 0.82 -8.39
N GLN A 437 -14.79 -0.47 -8.45
CA GLN A 437 -14.24 -1.11 -9.65
C GLN A 437 -15.02 -2.37 -10.01
N ILE A 438 -15.11 -2.63 -11.32
CA ILE A 438 -15.70 -3.87 -11.85
C ILE A 438 -14.64 -4.97 -11.77
N THR A 439 -14.94 -6.03 -11.02
CA THR A 439 -13.99 -7.14 -10.79
C THR A 439 -14.28 -8.38 -11.62
N GLU A 440 -15.52 -8.55 -12.08
CA GLU A 440 -15.97 -9.73 -12.82
C GLU A 440 -16.57 -9.39 -14.18
N SER A 441 -16.74 -10.41 -15.03
CA SER A 441 -17.40 -10.22 -16.33
C SER A 441 -18.88 -9.84 -16.16
N LEU A 442 -19.31 -8.81 -16.88
CA LEU A 442 -20.70 -8.33 -16.91
C LEU A 442 -21.54 -8.99 -18.03
N ASN A 443 -21.02 -10.05 -18.67
CA ASN A 443 -21.71 -10.79 -19.73
C ASN A 443 -22.40 -12.02 -19.15
N LEU A 444 -23.73 -12.00 -19.09
CA LEU A 444 -24.51 -13.03 -18.41
C LEU A 444 -25.51 -13.68 -19.36
N ASN A 445 -25.58 -15.02 -19.34
CA ASN A 445 -26.48 -15.80 -20.18
C ASN A 445 -27.61 -16.38 -19.33
N PHE A 446 -28.86 -16.16 -19.75
CA PHE A 446 -30.04 -16.61 -19.03
C PHE A 446 -31.02 -17.35 -19.92
N ILE A 447 -31.80 -18.23 -19.29
CA ILE A 447 -32.88 -18.94 -19.93
C ILE A 447 -34.20 -18.30 -19.48
N LYS A 448 -35.02 -17.88 -20.45
CA LYS A 448 -36.30 -17.22 -20.17
C LYS A 448 -37.21 -18.03 -19.24
N GLU A 449 -37.24 -19.35 -19.42
CA GLU A 449 -38.12 -20.25 -18.67
C GLU A 449 -37.67 -20.52 -17.22
N ASP A 450 -36.51 -20.03 -16.79
CA ASP A 450 -36.03 -20.19 -15.40
C ASP A 450 -36.64 -19.15 -14.44
N GLY A 451 -37.36 -18.16 -14.98
CA GLY A 451 -38.14 -17.21 -14.19
C GLY A 451 -37.29 -16.08 -13.59
N GLU A 452 -37.59 -15.71 -12.34
CA GLU A 452 -36.93 -14.61 -11.63
C GLU A 452 -35.49 -14.98 -11.22
N ILE A 453 -34.54 -14.11 -11.53
CA ILE A 453 -33.11 -14.28 -11.25
C ILE A 453 -32.66 -13.16 -10.33
N LYS A 454 -31.95 -13.50 -9.25
CA LYS A 454 -31.40 -12.52 -8.30
C LYS A 454 -29.89 -12.47 -8.42
N LEU A 455 -29.36 -11.32 -8.84
CA LEU A 455 -27.94 -11.06 -8.92
C LEU A 455 -27.49 -10.23 -7.71
N ASP A 456 -26.45 -10.70 -7.03
CA ASP A 456 -25.77 -9.94 -5.98
C ASP A 456 -24.66 -9.10 -6.62
N LEU A 457 -24.85 -7.78 -6.64
CA LEU A 457 -23.96 -6.82 -7.29
C LEU A 457 -22.58 -6.74 -6.61
N ALA A 458 -22.49 -7.09 -5.32
CA ALA A 458 -21.22 -7.10 -4.57
C ALA A 458 -20.20 -8.11 -5.11
N LYS A 459 -20.65 -9.09 -5.92
CA LYS A 459 -19.76 -10.04 -6.61
C LYS A 459 -19.08 -9.43 -7.83
N TYR A 460 -19.74 -8.49 -8.50
CA TYR A 460 -19.29 -7.94 -9.77
C TYR A 460 -18.60 -6.58 -9.63
N ILE A 461 -18.97 -5.83 -8.60
CA ILE A 461 -18.47 -4.48 -8.32
C ILE A 461 -17.97 -4.47 -6.89
N GLN A 462 -16.69 -4.16 -6.70
CA GLN A 462 -16.08 -4.05 -5.38
C GLN A 462 -15.40 -2.70 -5.23
N ASP A 463 -15.41 -2.19 -4.00
CA ASP A 463 -14.74 -0.96 -3.65
C ASP A 463 -13.34 -1.26 -3.09
N PRO A 464 -12.26 -0.68 -3.65
CA PRO A 464 -10.90 -0.90 -3.16
C PRO A 464 -10.65 -0.42 -1.72
N ASN A 465 -11.44 0.55 -1.24
CA ASN A 465 -11.42 1.08 0.12
C ASN A 465 -12.30 0.27 1.08
N LYS A 466 -13.09 -0.68 0.55
CA LYS A 466 -14.13 -1.46 1.25
C LYS A 466 -15.25 -0.58 1.81
N ASP A 467 -15.52 0.54 1.15
CA ASP A 467 -16.61 1.41 1.53
C ASP A 467 -17.97 0.77 1.20
N PRO A 468 -19.03 1.07 1.99
CA PRO A 468 -20.39 0.71 1.62
C PRO A 468 -20.80 1.45 0.35
N MET A 469 -21.38 0.73 -0.61
CA MET A 469 -21.81 1.25 -1.90
C MET A 469 -23.32 1.38 -2.01
N THR A 470 -23.76 2.34 -2.81
CA THR A 470 -25.15 2.48 -3.25
C THR A 470 -25.24 2.26 -4.74
N TYR A 471 -26.32 1.64 -5.20
CA TYR A 471 -26.53 1.31 -6.61
C TYR A 471 -27.75 2.03 -7.15
N SER A 472 -27.66 2.54 -8.38
CA SER A 472 -28.76 3.23 -9.08
C SER A 472 -28.84 2.76 -10.53
N LEU A 473 -30.06 2.45 -10.98
CA LEU A 473 -30.31 2.08 -12.38
C LEU A 473 -30.38 3.33 -13.24
N GLN A 474 -29.50 3.45 -14.23
CA GLN A 474 -29.57 4.50 -15.24
C GLN A 474 -30.42 4.05 -16.43
N GLY A 475 -31.74 4.06 -16.25
CA GLY A 475 -32.73 3.87 -17.31
C GLY A 475 -32.78 2.47 -17.95
N GLY A 476 -33.80 2.27 -18.80
CA GLY A 476 -33.94 1.09 -19.67
C GLY A 476 -34.76 -0.07 -19.08
N VAL A 477 -36.07 0.13 -18.87
CA VAL A 477 -37.00 -1.02 -18.87
C VAL A 477 -37.15 -1.44 -20.33
N GLU A 478 -36.22 -2.26 -20.81
CA GLU A 478 -36.33 -2.84 -22.14
C GLU A 478 -37.45 -3.89 -22.17
N ASP A 479 -38.13 -4.00 -23.29
CA ASP A 479 -39.27 -4.91 -23.48
C ASP A 479 -38.90 -6.41 -23.32
N LYS A 480 -37.61 -6.74 -23.18
CA LYS A 480 -37.06 -8.09 -23.02
C LYS A 480 -36.74 -8.49 -21.57
N LEU A 481 -36.56 -7.51 -20.67
CA LEU A 481 -36.08 -7.76 -19.31
C LEU A 481 -36.64 -6.72 -18.33
N SER A 482 -37.41 -7.17 -17.36
CA SER A 482 -37.85 -6.31 -16.25
C SER A 482 -36.82 -6.38 -15.13
N THR A 483 -36.44 -5.22 -14.59
CA THR A 483 -35.44 -5.08 -13.54
C THR A 483 -36.04 -4.42 -12.29
N ALA A 484 -35.64 -4.90 -11.12
CA ALA A 484 -35.94 -4.28 -9.84
C ALA A 484 -34.68 -4.33 -8.97
N LEU A 485 -34.34 -3.19 -8.36
CA LEU A 485 -33.14 -3.06 -7.53
C LEU A 485 -33.57 -2.84 -6.07
N LEU A 486 -33.07 -3.68 -5.17
CA LEU A 486 -33.25 -3.52 -3.73
C LEU A 486 -31.90 -3.72 -3.03
N GLY A 487 -31.32 -2.64 -2.51
CA GLY A 487 -29.98 -2.66 -1.91
C GLY A 487 -28.93 -3.10 -2.93
N SER A 488 -28.20 -4.18 -2.63
CA SER A 488 -27.19 -4.78 -3.53
C SER A 488 -27.75 -5.87 -4.44
N THR A 489 -29.04 -6.21 -4.35
CA THR A 489 -29.64 -7.29 -5.14
C THR A 489 -30.39 -6.73 -6.34
N LEU A 490 -29.93 -7.09 -7.54
CA LEU A 490 -30.61 -6.82 -8.80
C LEU A 490 -31.47 -8.03 -9.17
N THR A 491 -32.79 -7.85 -9.07
CA THR A 491 -33.78 -8.83 -9.52
C THR A 491 -34.08 -8.63 -11.00
N LEU A 492 -33.97 -9.70 -11.77
CA LEU A 492 -34.16 -9.74 -13.21
C LEU A 492 -35.29 -10.72 -13.57
N THR A 493 -36.26 -10.27 -14.36
CA THR A 493 -37.35 -11.10 -14.87
C THR A 493 -37.37 -11.07 -16.40
N PRO A 494 -36.87 -12.12 -17.08
CA PRO A 494 -36.86 -12.19 -18.54
C PRO A 494 -38.27 -12.26 -19.13
N THR A 495 -38.62 -11.32 -20.01
CA THR A 495 -39.93 -11.28 -20.68
C THR A 495 -39.86 -11.81 -22.12
N ARG A 496 -38.73 -11.60 -22.83
CA ARG A 496 -38.54 -12.02 -24.23
C ARG A 496 -37.10 -12.44 -24.51
N THR A 497 -36.91 -13.40 -25.43
CA THR A 497 -35.60 -13.83 -25.90
C THR A 497 -34.89 -12.75 -26.71
N GLY A 498 -33.56 -12.68 -26.62
CA GLY A 498 -32.70 -11.75 -27.34
C GLY A 498 -31.58 -11.20 -26.47
N GLN A 499 -30.79 -10.28 -27.03
CA GLN A 499 -29.79 -9.51 -26.30
C GLN A 499 -30.40 -8.22 -25.75
N THR A 500 -30.00 -7.82 -24.55
CA THR A 500 -30.43 -6.60 -23.86
C THR A 500 -29.31 -6.13 -22.92
N GLU A 501 -29.28 -4.85 -22.61
CA GLU A 501 -28.27 -4.23 -21.75
C GLU A 501 -28.91 -3.49 -20.59
N VAL A 502 -28.29 -3.52 -19.42
CA VAL A 502 -28.71 -2.74 -18.24
C VAL A 502 -27.52 -1.95 -17.74
N SER A 503 -27.69 -0.62 -17.70
CA SER A 503 -26.69 0.31 -17.16
C SER A 503 -26.99 0.60 -15.68
N LEU A 504 -25.99 0.41 -14.84
CA LEU A 504 -26.08 0.62 -13.41
C LEU A 504 -24.87 1.42 -12.93
N VAL A 505 -25.13 2.42 -12.09
CA VAL A 505 -24.08 3.21 -11.45
C VAL A 505 -23.93 2.74 -10.02
N ALA A 506 -22.72 2.37 -9.64
CA ALA A 506 -22.35 2.15 -8.24
C ALA A 506 -21.61 3.40 -7.73
N THR A 507 -22.01 3.87 -6.56
CA THR A 507 -21.46 5.07 -5.90
C THR A 507 -20.98 4.69 -4.51
N ASP A 508 -19.74 5.03 -4.17
CA ASP A 508 -19.19 4.86 -2.83
C ASP A 508 -19.70 5.93 -1.83
N SER A 509 -19.25 5.84 -0.58
CA SER A 509 -19.67 6.75 0.50
C SER A 509 -19.16 8.19 0.37
N GLU A 510 -18.16 8.43 -0.47
CA GLU A 510 -17.53 9.75 -0.69
C GLU A 510 -17.78 10.31 -2.10
N GLY A 511 -18.68 9.68 -2.86
CA GLY A 511 -19.14 10.14 -4.18
C GLY A 511 -18.33 9.65 -5.38
N GLY A 512 -17.36 8.76 -5.19
CA GLY A 512 -16.71 8.04 -6.29
C GLY A 512 -17.70 7.11 -6.98
N THR A 513 -17.67 7.07 -8.32
CA THR A 513 -18.65 6.32 -9.12
C THR A 513 -18.02 5.44 -10.18
N VAL A 514 -18.69 4.34 -10.49
CA VAL A 514 -18.42 3.50 -11.67
C VAL A 514 -19.72 3.13 -12.35
N THR A 515 -19.73 3.21 -13.67
CA THR A 515 -20.86 2.77 -14.51
C THR A 515 -20.59 1.36 -15.01
N ALA A 516 -21.40 0.40 -14.58
CA ALA A 516 -21.37 -0.98 -15.01
C ALA A 516 -22.46 -1.24 -16.06
N LEU A 517 -22.06 -1.72 -17.24
CA LEU A 517 -22.95 -2.09 -18.33
C LEU A 517 -23.07 -3.62 -18.41
N PHE A 518 -24.17 -4.16 -17.89
CA PHE A 518 -24.46 -5.59 -17.94
C PHE A 518 -25.06 -5.97 -19.29
N HIS A 519 -24.47 -6.96 -19.94
CA HIS A 519 -24.97 -7.52 -21.20
C HIS A 519 -25.63 -8.86 -20.92
N PHE A 520 -26.91 -8.98 -21.28
CA PHE A 520 -27.71 -10.17 -21.04
C PHE A 520 -28.10 -10.86 -22.34
N SER A 521 -27.74 -12.14 -22.48
CA SER A 521 -28.23 -13.02 -23.55
C SER A 521 -29.34 -13.91 -23.04
N ILE A 522 -30.59 -13.60 -23.45
CA ILE A 522 -31.78 -14.35 -23.04
C ILE A 522 -32.12 -15.36 -24.14
N GLN A 523 -31.97 -16.64 -23.84
CA GLN A 523 -32.34 -17.74 -24.74
C GLN A 523 -33.61 -18.45 -24.24
N SER A 524 -34.23 -19.24 -25.12
CA SER A 524 -35.34 -20.10 -24.75
C SER A 524 -34.93 -21.56 -24.89
N LYS A 525 -35.31 -22.39 -23.91
CA LYS A 525 -35.16 -23.85 -23.99
C LYS A 525 -35.83 -24.44 -25.23
N TYR A 526 -36.89 -23.80 -25.72
CA TYR A 526 -37.64 -24.26 -26.89
C TYR A 526 -36.93 -24.01 -28.22
N THR A 527 -35.89 -23.18 -28.27
CA THR A 527 -35.13 -22.94 -29.52
C THR A 527 -34.48 -24.22 -30.03
N ILE A 528 -33.83 -24.99 -29.15
CA ILE A 528 -33.21 -26.27 -29.50
C ILE A 528 -34.27 -27.29 -29.95
N HIS A 529 -35.41 -27.33 -29.26
CA HIS A 529 -36.51 -28.23 -29.58
C HIS A 529 -37.12 -27.93 -30.96
N LYS A 530 -37.23 -26.66 -31.34
CA LYS A 530 -37.66 -26.24 -32.68
C LYS A 530 -36.66 -26.67 -33.76
N ILE A 531 -35.36 -26.50 -33.52
CA ILE A 531 -34.31 -26.92 -34.46
C ILE A 531 -34.34 -28.44 -34.67
N ILE A 532 -34.45 -29.21 -33.60
CA ILE A 532 -34.59 -30.66 -33.67
C ILE A 532 -35.84 -31.05 -34.47
N GLY A 533 -36.97 -30.39 -34.20
CA GLY A 533 -38.22 -30.61 -34.94
C GLY A 533 -38.07 -30.37 -36.44
N VAL A 534 -37.40 -29.28 -36.85
CA VAL A 534 -37.11 -28.97 -38.25
C VAL A 534 -36.16 -30.02 -38.87
N ALA A 535 -35.10 -30.42 -38.17
CA ALA A 535 -34.15 -31.40 -38.66
C ALA A 535 -34.82 -32.77 -38.91
N VAL A 536 -35.69 -33.23 -38.00
CA VAL A 536 -36.47 -34.46 -38.17
C VAL A 536 -37.41 -34.35 -39.37
N ALA A 537 -38.09 -33.21 -39.56
CA ALA A 537 -38.96 -32.99 -40.71
C ALA A 537 -38.19 -33.06 -42.04
N VAL A 538 -36.99 -32.47 -42.11
CA VAL A 538 -36.13 -32.54 -43.29
C VAL A 538 -35.69 -33.98 -43.59
N LEU A 539 -35.28 -34.74 -42.57
CA LEU A 539 -34.90 -36.15 -42.73
C LEU A 539 -36.05 -37.02 -43.27
N LEU A 540 -37.27 -36.80 -42.79
CA LEU A 540 -38.45 -37.49 -43.32
C LEU A 540 -38.71 -37.17 -44.80
N ILE A 541 -38.56 -35.91 -45.21
CA ILE A 541 -38.73 -35.50 -46.61
C ILE A 541 -37.67 -36.17 -47.51
N VAL A 542 -36.41 -36.19 -47.07
CA VAL A 542 -35.31 -36.84 -47.81
C VAL A 542 -35.57 -38.34 -47.97
N GLY A 543 -36.03 -39.02 -46.91
CA GLY A 543 -36.40 -40.44 -46.95
C GLY A 543 -37.51 -40.76 -47.95
N ILE A 544 -38.54 -39.91 -48.03
CA ILE A 544 -39.65 -40.06 -48.99
C ILE A 544 -39.15 -39.91 -50.44
N ILE A 545 -38.27 -38.94 -50.71
CA ILE A 545 -37.73 -38.70 -52.06
C ILE A 545 -36.87 -39.89 -52.52
N LEU A 546 -35.97 -40.39 -51.66
CA LEU A 546 -35.13 -41.56 -51.93
C LEU A 546 -35.95 -42.81 -52.25
N TYR A 547 -37.05 -43.02 -51.53
CA TYR A 547 -37.94 -44.15 -51.74
C TYR A 547 -38.58 -44.18 -53.14
N PHE A 548 -38.98 -43.03 -53.67
CA PHE A 548 -39.56 -42.95 -55.03
C PHE A 548 -38.51 -43.10 -56.13
N TRP A 549 -37.26 -42.69 -55.89
CA TRP A 549 -36.21 -42.71 -56.90
C TRP A 549 -35.55 -44.09 -57.08
N LEU A 550 -35.45 -44.88 -56.00
CA LEU A 550 -34.76 -46.18 -55.98
C LEU A 550 -35.66 -47.39 -56.34
N ARG A 551 -36.94 -47.20 -56.67
CA ARG A 551 -37.83 -48.32 -57.04
C ARG A 551 -37.44 -48.96 -58.39
N PRO A 552 -37.27 -50.30 -58.46
CA PRO A 552 -36.87 -51.00 -59.70
C PRO A 552 -37.95 -50.91 -60.79
N LYS A 553 -37.52 -50.75 -62.06
CA LYS A 553 -38.39 -50.61 -63.24
C LYS A 553 -38.56 -51.96 -63.97
N PRO A 554 -39.66 -52.19 -64.72
CA PRO A 554 -39.90 -53.46 -65.41
C PRO A 554 -38.91 -53.72 -66.55
N GLU A 555 -38.54 -54.98 -66.76
CA GLU A 555 -37.66 -55.46 -67.83
C GLU A 555 -38.41 -56.39 -68.80
N PHE A 556 -37.88 -56.57 -70.02
CA PHE A 556 -38.47 -57.49 -71.00
C PHE A 556 -38.41 -58.93 -70.48
N ALA A 557 -39.51 -59.67 -70.68
CA ALA A 557 -39.60 -61.09 -70.37
C ALA A 557 -40.11 -61.84 -71.59
N GLY A 558 -39.91 -63.16 -71.64
CA GLY A 558 -40.47 -63.99 -72.70
C GLY A 558 -39.74 -63.93 -74.04
N ARG A 559 -40.38 -64.50 -75.06
CA ARG A 559 -39.95 -64.49 -76.45
C ARG A 559 -41.13 -64.27 -77.39
N LEU A 560 -40.89 -63.63 -78.53
CA LEU A 560 -41.84 -63.57 -79.64
C LEU A 560 -41.48 -64.63 -80.68
N GLU A 561 -42.45 -65.43 -81.11
CA GLU A 561 -42.30 -66.32 -82.26
C GLU A 561 -43.08 -65.74 -83.44
N GLY A 562 -42.42 -65.45 -84.55
CA GLY A 562 -43.02 -64.94 -85.77
C GLY A 562 -43.22 -66.02 -86.83
N TYR A 563 -44.46 -66.19 -87.25
CA TYR A 563 -44.89 -67.09 -88.33
C TYR A 563 -45.31 -66.21 -89.51
N PHE A 564 -44.54 -66.25 -90.60
CA PHE A 564 -44.89 -65.56 -91.83
C PHE A 564 -45.94 -66.41 -92.56
N LEU A 565 -47.17 -65.93 -92.60
CA LEU A 565 -48.30 -66.62 -93.22
C LEU A 565 -48.30 -66.40 -94.73
N ASN A 566 -47.89 -65.21 -95.16
CA ASN A 566 -47.73 -64.84 -96.55
C ASN A 566 -46.68 -63.73 -96.68
N THR A 567 -46.00 -63.64 -97.81
CA THR A 567 -44.95 -62.64 -98.08
C THR A 567 -45.11 -62.08 -99.50
N ALA A 568 -44.93 -60.77 -99.67
CA ALA A 568 -45.02 -60.14 -100.98
C ALA A 568 -43.94 -60.63 -101.98
N SER A 569 -42.78 -61.06 -101.48
CA SER A 569 -41.69 -61.62 -102.29
C SER A 569 -41.94 -63.07 -102.75
N GLY A 570 -42.90 -63.78 -102.14
CA GLY A 570 -43.12 -65.21 -102.35
C GLY A 570 -42.08 -66.12 -101.69
N THR A 571 -41.19 -65.58 -100.84
CA THR A 571 -40.14 -66.33 -100.15
C THR A 571 -40.71 -67.02 -98.91
N ASP A 572 -40.51 -68.33 -98.78
CA ASP A 572 -40.90 -69.06 -97.56
C ASP A 572 -39.91 -68.78 -96.41
N ILE A 573 -40.35 -68.01 -95.41
CA ILE A 573 -39.52 -67.61 -94.28
C ILE A 573 -39.79 -68.56 -93.09
N PRO A 574 -38.78 -69.32 -92.62
CA PRO A 574 -38.97 -70.22 -91.49
C PRO A 574 -39.29 -69.43 -90.21
N VAL A 575 -40.03 -70.07 -89.30
CA VAL A 575 -40.45 -69.47 -88.02
C VAL A 575 -39.26 -68.87 -87.29
N LYS A 576 -39.36 -67.56 -86.99
CA LYS A 576 -38.32 -66.81 -86.29
C LYS A 576 -38.67 -66.70 -84.80
N SER A 577 -37.69 -66.80 -83.91
CA SER A 577 -37.91 -66.69 -82.47
C SER A 577 -36.96 -65.67 -81.85
N TRP A 578 -37.55 -64.63 -81.24
CA TRP A 578 -36.85 -63.52 -80.62
C TRP A 578 -36.98 -63.58 -79.10
N PRO A 579 -35.94 -63.98 -78.35
CA PRO A 579 -35.94 -63.83 -76.90
C PRO A 579 -35.91 -62.35 -76.53
N LEU A 580 -36.97 -61.82 -75.92
CA LEU A 580 -37.07 -60.37 -75.66
C LEU A 580 -36.04 -59.89 -74.63
N THR A 581 -35.56 -60.78 -73.78
CA THR A 581 -34.47 -60.53 -72.82
C THR A 581 -33.12 -60.26 -73.48
N SER A 582 -32.92 -60.63 -74.76
CA SER A 582 -31.64 -60.37 -75.44
C SER A 582 -31.54 -58.97 -76.02
N PHE A 583 -32.62 -58.18 -75.98
CA PHE A 583 -32.63 -56.84 -76.54
C PHE A 583 -32.36 -55.79 -75.46
N PRO A 584 -31.25 -55.03 -75.57
CA PRO A 584 -30.96 -53.97 -74.63
C PRO A 584 -31.93 -52.80 -74.86
N GLY A 585 -32.52 -52.30 -73.78
CA GLY A 585 -33.42 -51.14 -73.82
C GLY A 585 -34.80 -51.43 -73.27
N ARG A 586 -35.66 -50.40 -73.26
CA ARG A 586 -37.04 -50.47 -72.72
C ARG A 586 -38.11 -50.41 -73.80
N GLN A 587 -37.69 -50.40 -75.06
CA GLN A 587 -38.55 -50.37 -76.23
C GLN A 587 -37.85 -51.15 -77.33
N ILE A 588 -38.60 -51.97 -78.06
CA ILE A 588 -38.11 -52.66 -79.25
C ILE A 588 -39.11 -52.54 -80.37
N THR A 589 -38.64 -52.21 -81.57
CA THR A 589 -39.51 -52.12 -82.75
C THR A 589 -39.60 -53.46 -83.47
N LEU A 590 -40.69 -53.71 -84.20
CA LEU A 590 -40.82 -54.92 -85.02
C LEU A 590 -39.75 -54.96 -86.12
N LEU A 591 -39.35 -53.81 -86.67
CA LEU A 591 -38.23 -53.72 -87.60
C LEU A 591 -36.90 -54.18 -86.98
N GLN A 592 -36.64 -53.82 -85.72
CA GLN A 592 -35.45 -54.30 -85.00
C GLN A 592 -35.46 -55.81 -84.81
N LEU A 593 -36.63 -56.39 -84.54
CA LEU A 593 -36.79 -57.85 -84.51
C LEU A 593 -36.46 -58.46 -85.88
N PHE A 594 -37.03 -57.94 -86.97
CA PHE A 594 -36.75 -58.43 -88.32
C PHE A 594 -35.27 -58.35 -88.71
N ARG A 595 -34.61 -57.23 -88.40
CA ARG A 595 -33.16 -57.06 -88.64
C ARG A 595 -32.30 -58.03 -87.81
N SER A 596 -32.74 -58.43 -86.62
CA SER A 596 -31.93 -59.31 -85.76
C SER A 596 -31.79 -60.75 -86.25
N LEU A 597 -32.68 -61.22 -87.15
CA LEU A 597 -32.66 -62.59 -87.69
C LEU A 597 -32.71 -62.63 -89.23
N ASP A 598 -32.17 -61.58 -89.87
CA ASP A 598 -32.03 -61.41 -91.33
C ASP A 598 -33.32 -61.65 -92.13
N VAL A 599 -34.43 -61.07 -91.67
CA VAL A 599 -35.69 -61.05 -92.44
C VAL A 599 -35.62 -59.90 -93.46
N ASN A 600 -35.30 -60.23 -94.71
CA ASN A 600 -35.06 -59.28 -95.80
C ASN A 600 -36.33 -58.89 -96.58
N GLU A 601 -37.43 -58.60 -95.88
CA GLU A 601 -38.64 -58.02 -96.46
C GLU A 601 -38.63 -56.49 -96.32
N SER A 602 -39.01 -55.77 -97.39
CA SER A 602 -39.02 -54.30 -97.39
C SER A 602 -40.27 -53.74 -96.71
N LEU A 603 -40.33 -53.87 -95.37
CA LEU A 603 -41.48 -53.45 -94.54
C LEU A 603 -41.09 -52.28 -93.63
N SER A 604 -41.03 -51.07 -94.18
CA SER A 604 -40.59 -49.87 -93.44
C SER A 604 -41.54 -49.47 -92.32
N GLU A 605 -42.82 -49.81 -92.44
CA GLU A 605 -43.85 -49.54 -91.43
C GLU A 605 -43.63 -50.31 -90.13
N SER A 606 -42.88 -51.43 -90.15
CA SER A 606 -42.57 -52.23 -88.96
C SER A 606 -41.74 -51.47 -87.90
N GLU A 607 -41.10 -50.36 -88.27
CA GLU A 607 -40.41 -49.47 -87.31
C GLU A 607 -41.38 -48.81 -86.32
N HIS A 608 -42.63 -48.62 -86.75
CA HIS A 608 -43.65 -47.92 -85.98
C HIS A 608 -44.56 -48.89 -85.20
N ILE A 609 -44.20 -50.16 -85.12
CA ILE A 609 -44.80 -51.16 -84.21
C ILE A 609 -43.78 -51.40 -83.10
N VAL A 610 -44.09 -50.91 -81.90
CA VAL A 610 -43.18 -50.88 -80.75
C VAL A 610 -43.70 -51.78 -79.64
N PHE A 611 -42.80 -52.56 -79.04
CA PHE A 611 -43.04 -53.35 -77.86
C PHE A 611 -42.32 -52.76 -76.64
N GLU A 612 -42.94 -52.76 -75.47
CA GLU A 612 -42.39 -52.25 -74.21
C GLU A 612 -42.64 -53.23 -73.05
N PRO A 613 -41.74 -53.32 -72.05
CA PRO A 613 -41.92 -54.23 -70.93
C PRO A 613 -42.93 -53.69 -69.91
N GLY A 614 -43.86 -54.55 -69.50
CA GLY A 614 -44.77 -54.33 -68.38
C GLY A 614 -44.38 -55.13 -67.14
N LYS A 615 -45.01 -54.82 -66.00
CA LYS A 615 -44.87 -55.64 -64.79
C LYS A 615 -45.44 -57.05 -65.03
N ASN A 616 -44.92 -58.05 -64.32
CA ASN A 616 -45.44 -59.42 -64.29
C ASN A 616 -45.46 -60.12 -65.67
N GLY A 617 -44.46 -59.87 -66.51
CA GLY A 617 -44.31 -60.54 -67.81
C GLY A 617 -45.28 -60.06 -68.89
N ILE A 618 -46.01 -58.96 -68.66
CA ILE A 618 -46.83 -58.30 -69.68
C ILE A 618 -45.91 -57.65 -70.71
N LEU A 619 -46.24 -57.80 -71.99
CA LEU A 619 -45.58 -57.08 -73.08
C LEU A 619 -46.57 -56.08 -73.65
N PHE A 620 -46.28 -54.79 -73.57
CA PHE A 620 -47.12 -53.80 -74.24
C PHE A 620 -46.76 -53.73 -75.71
N VAL A 621 -47.75 -53.70 -76.59
CA VAL A 621 -47.56 -53.35 -78.00
C VAL A 621 -48.31 -52.06 -78.31
N LYS A 622 -47.67 -51.19 -79.07
CA LYS A 622 -48.26 -49.94 -79.59
C LYS A 622 -47.83 -49.80 -81.04
N HIS A 623 -48.76 -49.41 -81.90
CA HIS A 623 -48.42 -49.10 -83.28
C HIS A 623 -48.97 -47.75 -83.74
N ASN A 624 -48.32 -47.14 -84.71
CA ASN A 624 -48.80 -45.95 -85.41
C ASN A 624 -48.76 -46.16 -86.93
N THR A 625 -49.19 -47.33 -87.40
CA THR A 625 -49.12 -47.74 -88.82
C THR A 625 -50.50 -47.88 -89.44
N ARG A 626 -50.60 -47.98 -90.77
CA ARG A 626 -51.84 -48.39 -91.45
C ARG A 626 -52.01 -49.90 -91.54
N CYS A 627 -51.13 -50.70 -90.92
CA CYS A 627 -51.28 -52.14 -90.82
C CYS A 627 -52.57 -52.53 -90.09
N ALA A 628 -53.16 -53.66 -90.48
CA ALA A 628 -54.21 -54.29 -89.70
C ALA A 628 -53.57 -55.13 -88.61
N VAL A 629 -53.46 -54.56 -87.40
CA VAL A 629 -52.91 -55.25 -86.22
C VAL A 629 -54.07 -55.78 -85.37
N VAL A 630 -54.13 -57.09 -85.16
CA VAL A 630 -55.25 -57.76 -84.47
C VAL A 630 -54.70 -58.70 -83.40
N ARG A 631 -55.12 -58.51 -82.14
CA ARG A 631 -54.85 -59.46 -81.06
C ARG A 631 -56.00 -60.47 -80.98
N GLY A 632 -55.77 -61.71 -81.39
CA GLY A 632 -56.83 -62.72 -81.50
C GLY A 632 -57.96 -62.29 -82.46
N LYS A 633 -59.05 -61.72 -81.93
CA LYS A 633 -60.18 -61.16 -82.71
C LYS A 633 -60.36 -59.64 -82.53
N THR A 634 -59.52 -58.98 -81.74
CA THR A 634 -59.67 -57.57 -81.37
C THR A 634 -58.68 -56.70 -82.15
N PRO A 635 -59.14 -55.77 -83.00
CA PRO A 635 -58.25 -54.86 -83.72
C PRO A 635 -57.62 -53.83 -82.76
N LEU A 636 -56.32 -53.60 -82.91
CA LEU A 636 -55.58 -52.58 -82.16
C LEU A 636 -55.67 -51.21 -82.83
N LEU A 637 -56.19 -50.24 -82.10
CA LEU A 637 -56.23 -48.85 -82.55
C LEU A 637 -54.83 -48.21 -82.53
N ARG A 638 -54.55 -47.35 -83.51
CA ARG A 638 -53.30 -46.57 -83.57
C ARG A 638 -53.08 -45.78 -82.28
N ASN A 639 -51.84 -45.71 -81.85
CA ASN A 639 -51.33 -45.02 -80.67
C ASN A 639 -51.89 -45.47 -79.32
N LYS A 640 -52.71 -46.52 -79.25
CA LYS A 640 -53.10 -47.15 -77.98
C LYS A 640 -52.12 -48.27 -77.64
N LYS A 641 -51.75 -48.33 -76.36
CA LYS A 641 -50.97 -49.45 -75.81
C LYS A 641 -51.92 -50.59 -75.50
N GLU A 642 -51.65 -51.77 -76.02
CA GLU A 642 -52.34 -53.00 -75.65
C GLU A 642 -51.38 -53.89 -74.85
N ALA A 643 -51.90 -54.55 -73.81
CA ALA A 643 -51.17 -55.59 -73.08
C ALA A 643 -51.27 -56.95 -73.80
N LEU A 644 -50.13 -57.52 -74.12
CA LEU A 644 -49.97 -58.91 -74.55
C LEU A 644 -49.56 -59.76 -73.36
N HIS A 645 -50.35 -60.79 -73.07
CA HIS A 645 -50.03 -61.81 -72.09
C HIS A 645 -49.37 -63.02 -72.77
N PHE A 646 -48.69 -63.87 -71.99
CA PHE A 646 -48.13 -65.09 -72.55
C PHE A 646 -49.23 -65.95 -73.19
N ASN A 647 -48.90 -66.49 -74.35
CA ASN A 647 -49.75 -67.20 -75.32
C ASN A 647 -50.70 -66.32 -76.13
N ASP A 648 -50.70 -65.00 -75.96
CA ASP A 648 -51.40 -64.10 -76.86
C ASP A 648 -50.77 -64.14 -78.25
N LYS A 649 -51.65 -64.00 -79.25
CA LYS A 649 -51.31 -63.95 -80.67
C LYS A 649 -51.63 -62.57 -81.22
N LEU A 650 -50.68 -62.01 -81.94
CA LEU A 650 -50.80 -60.73 -82.62
C LEU A 650 -50.64 -60.97 -84.12
N TYR A 651 -51.72 -60.81 -84.85
CA TYR A 651 -51.75 -60.87 -86.31
C TYR A 651 -51.49 -59.48 -86.87
N ILE A 652 -50.61 -59.39 -87.86
CA ILE A 652 -50.27 -58.14 -88.52
C ILE A 652 -50.33 -58.39 -90.02
N THR A 653 -51.28 -57.74 -90.68
CA THR A 653 -51.30 -57.59 -92.15
C THR A 653 -50.67 -56.24 -92.48
N PHE A 654 -49.61 -56.27 -93.28
CA PHE A 654 -48.79 -55.09 -93.62
C PHE A 654 -49.47 -54.20 -94.68
N GLU A 655 -48.91 -53.00 -94.92
CA GLU A 655 -49.54 -52.01 -95.82
C GLU A 655 -49.53 -52.43 -97.29
N ASP A 656 -48.69 -53.40 -97.64
CA ASP A 656 -48.66 -54.02 -98.97
C ASP A 656 -49.90 -54.90 -99.26
N GLY A 657 -50.72 -55.18 -98.25
CA GLY A 657 -51.93 -56.02 -98.34
C GLY A 657 -51.66 -57.48 -98.69
N LYS A 658 -50.38 -57.91 -98.66
CA LYS A 658 -49.95 -59.26 -99.05
C LYS A 658 -49.16 -59.95 -97.95
N THR A 659 -48.28 -59.22 -97.28
CA THR A 659 -47.44 -59.80 -96.23
C THR A 659 -48.23 -59.87 -94.94
N GLU A 660 -48.27 -61.07 -94.35
CA GLU A 660 -49.00 -61.36 -93.14
C GLU A 660 -48.11 -62.13 -92.16
N ILE A 661 -48.05 -61.65 -90.92
CA ILE A 661 -47.30 -62.30 -89.84
C ILE A 661 -48.19 -62.54 -88.62
N GLU A 662 -48.07 -63.72 -88.03
CA GLU A 662 -48.60 -64.02 -86.71
C GLU A 662 -47.44 -64.04 -85.71
N LEU A 663 -47.44 -63.11 -84.75
CA LEU A 663 -46.53 -63.08 -83.62
C LEU A 663 -47.18 -63.74 -82.41
N ARG A 664 -46.52 -64.74 -81.83
CA ARG A 664 -46.94 -65.38 -80.58
C ARG A 664 -46.03 -64.96 -79.45
N TYR A 665 -46.58 -64.32 -78.43
CA TYR A 665 -45.81 -64.02 -77.23
C TYR A 665 -45.81 -65.22 -76.31
N LYS A 666 -44.63 -65.75 -75.96
CA LYS A 666 -44.50 -66.95 -75.13
C LYS A 666 -43.53 -66.71 -73.98
N ALA A 667 -43.75 -67.42 -72.88
CA ALA A 667 -42.76 -67.48 -71.82
C ALA A 667 -41.52 -68.23 -72.32
N VAL A 668 -40.33 -67.78 -71.92
CA VAL A 668 -39.11 -68.58 -72.10
C VAL A 668 -39.22 -69.75 -71.11
N LYS A 669 -39.30 -70.99 -71.60
CA LYS A 669 -39.18 -72.16 -70.72
C LYS A 669 -37.75 -72.17 -70.18
N PRO A 670 -37.52 -72.27 -68.87
CA PRO A 670 -36.17 -72.33 -68.33
C PRO A 670 -35.46 -73.58 -68.89
N THR A 671 -34.40 -73.37 -69.66
CA THR A 671 -33.44 -74.42 -69.99
C THR A 671 -32.79 -74.84 -68.68
N THR A 672 -33.05 -76.08 -68.25
CA THR A 672 -32.49 -76.68 -67.05
C THR A 672 -30.99 -76.81 -67.26
N THR A 673 -30.22 -75.86 -66.73
CA THR A 673 -28.79 -76.06 -66.47
C THR A 673 -28.63 -75.99 -64.97
N ILE A 674 -28.59 -77.18 -64.37
CA ILE A 674 -28.23 -77.40 -62.98
C ILE A 674 -26.75 -77.05 -62.87
N TYR A 675 -26.41 -76.04 -62.07
CA TYR A 675 -25.14 -76.00 -61.35
C TYR A 675 -25.40 -75.53 -59.93
N THR A 676 -25.13 -76.44 -59.02
CA THR A 676 -25.19 -76.37 -57.55
C THR A 676 -23.95 -75.71 -56.96
N GLY A 677 -24.12 -75.09 -55.79
CA GLY A 677 -23.09 -74.55 -54.90
C GLY A 677 -23.64 -73.34 -54.16
N ASP A 678 -24.59 -73.51 -53.24
CA ASP A 678 -24.41 -73.92 -51.82
C ASP A 678 -23.64 -72.89 -50.96
N ASN A 679 -24.40 -72.27 -50.03
CA ASN A 679 -24.09 -71.82 -48.65
C ASN A 679 -22.79 -71.04 -48.34
N SER A 680 -22.70 -70.13 -47.36
CA SER A 680 -23.57 -69.69 -46.26
C SER A 680 -22.91 -68.50 -45.55
N GLN A 681 -23.74 -67.62 -44.99
CA GLN A 681 -23.64 -66.91 -43.69
C GLN A 681 -22.27 -66.48 -43.09
N HIS A 682 -22.17 -65.20 -42.73
CA HIS A 682 -22.20 -64.63 -41.35
C HIS A 682 -21.81 -63.14 -41.43
N SER A 683 -22.68 -62.17 -41.16
CA SER A 683 -23.01 -61.56 -39.86
C SER A 683 -21.80 -61.14 -39.01
N ALA A 684 -21.41 -59.86 -39.13
CA ALA A 684 -21.20 -58.90 -38.04
C ALA A 684 -21.17 -57.49 -38.64
#